data_AF-A0AAQ1GIW3-F1
#
_entry.id   AF-A0AAQ1GIW3-F1
#
_cell.length_a   1.000
_cell.length_b   1.000
_cell.length_c   1.000
_cell.angle_alpha   90.00
_cell.angle_beta   90.00
_cell.angle_gamma   90.00
#
_symmetry.space_group_name_H-M   'P 1'
#
loop_
_entity.id
_entity.type
_entity.pdbx_description
1 polymer ?
#
loop_
_entity_poly.entity_id
_entity_poly.type
_entity_poly.pdbx_seq_one_letter_code
_entity_poly.pdbx_strand_id
1 'polypeptide(L)'
;MRDRIIERSLDKPTRDHERSFRLLVESVTDYAIYMLDTNGIVSNWNAGAQRAKGYEASEIVGQHFSCFYEPADRDRGLPQYGLETARRTGKFETEGWRVRKDGSRLWAHVVIQPIYGDAGELFGFAKITRDCSEKREISLALEETTRNLDLALDNMAHGLCLFDHRGRLVVSNDQFAHILSLPGDTLFEGMRLSTLLRRIGEHAGMSQAQAAGWAREVRAQHVQRFEANQQQATMEVARLGRSISVVTRLLSDGGWVSTIEDMTERRIAENRITHLAHHDHLTDLPNRLSFQQRLSELAESASSEQPFALLFLDLDRFKSVNDTLGHHVGDELLKAVAQRLAGAVRSSGQLARLSGDEFAILQVPFRSVNDAAELAQRCIDNLSAPFEITNNEISIGASVGIVVHARAGIDAGTVLQRADLALYAAKRAGRNCFRLYESGMNNPIRLRNELEDDLRNALRANQLELHYQPIVEAHSGITTACEALLRWRHPKRGPMSPAEFIPVAEERGLMPELGAWVLEKACRDAALWPAHIRLSVNVSPAQLIHADFTLILANALTNAALPAHRLEVEITESVLLESSGTSSRILNEIRAMGVGVAMDDFGKGYSSLGLLQSVPFTRVKIDRGFVNGLGNNPKSAAIIHAITELCRSLDLPITAEGVETRDQRQALLDERCHELQGFFFAKPAPVIALERYLHA
;
A
#
# COMPACT_ATOMS: atom_id res chain seq x y z
N MET A 1 75.92 -105.19 -29.53
CA MET A 1 75.79 -105.27 -28.06
C MET A 1 75.34 -103.90 -27.59
N ARG A 2 74.04 -103.74 -27.31
CA ARG A 2 73.47 -103.55 -25.95
C ARG A 2 73.67 -102.12 -25.46
N ASP A 3 72.76 -101.39 -24.86
CA ASP A 3 71.33 -101.46 -24.56
C ASP A 3 71.05 -100.09 -23.89
N ARG A 4 69.86 -99.51 -24.10
CA ARG A 4 69.23 -98.45 -23.27
C ARG A 4 69.95 -97.08 -23.14
N ILE A 5 69.37 -96.05 -23.76
CA ILE A 5 68.75 -94.86 -23.12
C ILE A 5 67.92 -94.18 -24.23
N ILE A 6 66.67 -94.61 -24.37
CA ILE A 6 65.61 -93.89 -25.09
C ILE A 6 64.59 -93.55 -24.01
N GLU A 7 64.55 -92.28 -23.62
CA GLU A 7 63.41 -91.54 -23.01
C GLU A 7 63.95 -90.27 -22.35
N ARG A 8 63.79 -89.13 -23.03
CA ARG A 8 63.70 -87.75 -22.50
C ARG A 8 64.17 -86.73 -23.55
N SER A 9 63.30 -86.31 -24.49
CA SER A 9 63.41 -84.97 -25.12
C SER A 9 62.26 -84.60 -26.10
N LEU A 10 60.98 -84.91 -25.83
CA LEU A 10 59.87 -84.57 -26.74
C LEU A 10 58.76 -83.67 -26.16
N ASP A 11 58.98 -82.98 -25.03
CA ASP A 11 57.90 -82.27 -24.31
C ASP A 11 58.21 -80.78 -23.96
N LYS A 12 59.16 -80.14 -24.67
CA LYS A 12 59.63 -78.78 -24.35
C LYS A 12 58.96 -77.59 -25.10
N PRO A 13 58.52 -77.65 -26.38
CA PRO A 13 58.04 -76.45 -27.08
C PRO A 13 56.58 -76.03 -26.77
N THR A 14 55.75 -76.93 -26.24
CA THR A 14 54.34 -76.66 -25.86
C THR A 14 54.21 -75.92 -24.53
N ARG A 15 55.13 -76.14 -23.58
CA ARG A 15 55.11 -75.51 -22.24
C ARG A 15 55.45 -74.01 -22.26
N ASP A 16 56.32 -73.57 -23.16
CA ASP A 16 56.73 -72.14 -23.22
C ASP A 16 55.64 -71.24 -23.84
N HIS A 17 54.86 -71.74 -24.80
CA HIS A 17 53.72 -71.02 -25.36
C HIS A 17 52.56 -70.91 -24.36
N GLU A 18 52.22 -72.00 -23.66
CA GLU A 18 51.22 -71.96 -22.58
C GLU A 18 51.61 -71.01 -21.45
N ARG A 19 52.90 -70.97 -21.09
CA ARG A 19 53.43 -70.06 -20.07
C ARG A 19 53.35 -68.59 -20.52
N SER A 20 53.67 -68.31 -21.77
CA SER A 20 53.66 -66.95 -22.32
C SER A 20 52.23 -66.39 -22.43
N PHE A 21 51.28 -67.21 -22.90
CA PHE A 21 49.86 -66.82 -22.97
C PHE A 21 49.26 -66.58 -21.57
N ARG A 22 49.62 -67.43 -20.60
CA ARG A 22 49.21 -67.28 -19.20
C ARG A 22 49.71 -65.97 -18.61
N LEU A 23 50.98 -65.64 -18.79
CA LEU A 23 51.57 -64.38 -18.30
C LEU A 23 50.91 -63.14 -18.93
N LEU A 24 50.55 -63.19 -20.22
CA LEU A 24 49.84 -62.11 -20.91
C LEU A 24 48.45 -61.85 -20.30
N VAL A 25 47.64 -62.90 -20.10
CA VAL A 25 46.31 -62.77 -19.48
C VAL A 25 46.40 -62.34 -18.01
N GLU A 26 47.40 -62.82 -17.26
CA GLU A 26 47.66 -62.42 -15.88
C GLU A 26 48.11 -60.96 -15.77
N SER A 27 48.84 -60.43 -16.75
CA SER A 27 49.27 -59.02 -16.78
C SER A 27 48.12 -58.03 -17.03
N VAL A 28 47.00 -58.47 -17.58
CA VAL A 28 45.82 -57.61 -17.80
C VAL A 28 45.07 -57.45 -16.49
N THR A 29 45.11 -56.23 -15.93
CA THR A 29 44.49 -55.96 -14.63
C THR A 29 43.23 -55.09 -14.67
N ASP A 30 42.98 -54.42 -15.80
CA ASP A 30 41.81 -53.53 -15.97
C ASP A 30 40.54 -54.28 -16.44
N TYR A 31 40.70 -55.53 -16.86
CA TYR A 31 39.61 -56.40 -17.29
C TYR A 31 39.63 -57.70 -16.51
N ALA A 32 38.45 -58.11 -16.05
CA ALA A 32 38.23 -59.44 -15.54
C ALA A 32 38.09 -60.40 -16.72
N ILE A 33 39.06 -61.29 -16.90
CA ILE A 33 39.12 -62.24 -18.00
C ILE A 33 39.23 -63.64 -17.40
N TYR A 34 38.23 -64.48 -17.66
CA TYR A 34 38.20 -65.86 -17.19
C TYR A 34 37.40 -66.75 -18.13
N MET A 35 37.68 -68.05 -18.07
CA MET A 35 36.98 -69.09 -18.81
C MET A 35 35.92 -69.75 -17.94
N LEU A 36 34.83 -70.14 -18.59
CA LEU A 36 33.78 -70.97 -18.06
C LEU A 36 33.77 -72.31 -18.81
N ASP A 37 33.49 -73.40 -18.11
CA ASP A 37 33.16 -74.66 -18.77
C ASP A 37 31.78 -74.59 -19.46
N THR A 38 31.37 -75.68 -20.10
CA THR A 38 30.09 -75.76 -20.80
C THR A 38 28.87 -75.59 -19.89
N ASN A 39 29.04 -75.74 -18.57
CA ASN A 39 28.01 -75.60 -17.55
C ASN A 39 28.09 -74.26 -16.80
N GLY A 40 28.99 -73.34 -17.19
CA GLY A 40 29.15 -72.05 -16.52
C GLY A 40 30.03 -72.08 -15.25
N ILE A 41 30.78 -73.15 -15.02
CA ILE A 41 31.72 -73.23 -13.90
C ILE A 41 33.02 -72.53 -14.27
N VAL A 42 33.49 -71.65 -13.37
CA VAL A 42 34.73 -70.89 -13.58
C VAL A 42 35.94 -71.82 -13.59
N SER A 43 36.72 -71.80 -14.66
CA SER A 43 37.86 -72.72 -14.86
C SER A 43 39.22 -72.08 -14.54
N ASN A 44 39.35 -70.78 -14.73
CA ASN A 44 40.56 -70.03 -14.39
C ASN A 44 40.20 -68.63 -13.90
N TRP A 45 41.19 -67.90 -13.38
CA TRP A 45 40.96 -66.58 -12.80
C TRP A 45 42.19 -65.70 -12.99
N ASN A 46 42.03 -64.56 -13.67
CA ASN A 46 43.14 -63.61 -13.85
C ASN A 46 43.18 -62.54 -12.74
N ALA A 47 44.30 -61.81 -12.65
CA ALA A 47 44.49 -60.75 -11.67
C ALA A 47 43.43 -59.63 -11.77
N GLY A 48 42.99 -59.28 -12.98
CA GLY A 48 41.91 -58.32 -13.18
C GLY A 48 40.55 -58.80 -12.65
N ALA A 49 40.25 -60.10 -12.74
CA ALA A 49 39.01 -60.68 -12.22
C ALA A 49 38.98 -60.68 -10.69
N GLN A 50 40.12 -60.99 -10.06
CA GLN A 50 40.30 -60.88 -8.62
C GLN A 50 40.12 -59.43 -8.14
N ARG A 51 40.74 -58.46 -8.82
CA ARG A 51 40.58 -57.04 -8.49
C ARG A 51 39.14 -56.56 -8.65
N ALA A 52 38.51 -56.85 -9.79
CA ALA A 52 37.18 -56.33 -10.09
C ALA A 52 36.06 -56.98 -9.26
N LYS A 53 36.21 -58.25 -8.87
CA LYS A 53 35.16 -59.01 -8.19
C LYS A 53 35.45 -59.37 -6.74
N GLY A 54 36.69 -59.23 -6.28
CA GLY A 54 37.11 -59.45 -4.90
C GLY A 54 37.29 -60.93 -4.50
N TYR A 55 37.17 -61.87 -5.43
CA TYR A 55 37.39 -63.30 -5.18
C TYR A 55 38.82 -63.70 -5.50
N GLU A 56 39.44 -64.48 -4.61
CA GLU A 56 40.69 -65.19 -4.90
C GLU A 56 40.43 -66.37 -5.84
N ALA A 57 41.43 -66.74 -6.66
CA ALA A 57 41.28 -67.86 -7.59
C ALA A 57 40.87 -69.18 -6.89
N SER A 58 41.40 -69.43 -5.69
CA SER A 58 41.08 -70.60 -4.87
C SER A 58 39.64 -70.67 -4.38
N GLU A 59 38.92 -69.53 -4.37
CA GLU A 59 37.55 -69.43 -3.86
C GLU A 59 36.51 -69.59 -4.97
N ILE A 60 36.87 -69.19 -6.18
CA ILE A 60 35.91 -69.01 -7.28
C ILE A 60 36.07 -70.02 -8.40
N VAL A 61 37.28 -70.55 -8.62
CA VAL A 61 37.48 -71.66 -9.57
C VAL A 61 36.73 -72.88 -9.05
N GLY A 62 35.89 -73.47 -9.90
CA GLY A 62 34.96 -74.54 -9.52
C GLY A 62 33.58 -74.06 -9.06
N GLN A 63 33.36 -72.75 -8.89
CA GLN A 63 32.05 -72.18 -8.59
C GLN A 63 31.31 -71.77 -9.87
N HIS A 64 29.97 -71.76 -9.81
CA HIS A 64 29.15 -71.29 -10.92
C HIS A 64 29.13 -69.76 -10.99
N PHE A 65 29.32 -69.22 -12.19
CA PHE A 65 29.49 -67.77 -12.42
C PHE A 65 28.23 -66.92 -12.14
N SER A 66 27.07 -67.56 -11.92
CA SER A 66 25.82 -66.89 -11.53
C SER A 66 25.96 -66.14 -10.20
N CYS A 67 26.93 -66.50 -9.35
CA CYS A 67 27.26 -65.76 -8.13
C CYS A 67 27.55 -64.27 -8.37
N PHE A 68 27.96 -63.87 -9.58
CA PHE A 68 28.21 -62.47 -9.93
C PHE A 68 26.94 -61.68 -10.33
N TYR A 69 25.78 -62.31 -10.36
CA TYR A 69 24.49 -61.67 -10.69
C TYR A 69 23.71 -61.39 -9.41
N GLU A 70 22.81 -60.40 -9.45
CA GLU A 70 21.87 -60.16 -8.36
C GLU A 70 20.87 -61.33 -8.24
N PRO A 71 20.30 -61.60 -7.06
CA PRO A 71 19.31 -62.66 -6.87
C PRO A 71 18.17 -62.60 -7.90
N ALA A 72 17.62 -61.41 -8.15
CA ALA A 72 16.56 -61.21 -9.14
C ALA A 72 16.97 -61.59 -10.58
N ASP A 73 18.23 -61.34 -10.96
CA ASP A 73 18.74 -61.72 -12.28
C ASP A 73 19.01 -63.23 -12.39
N ARG A 74 19.38 -63.88 -11.27
CA ARG A 74 19.52 -65.34 -11.21
C ARG A 74 18.16 -66.01 -11.35
N ASP A 75 17.15 -65.51 -10.63
CA ASP A 75 15.78 -66.03 -10.67
C ASP A 75 15.17 -65.89 -12.07
N ARG A 76 15.52 -64.83 -12.81
CA ARG A 76 15.15 -64.63 -14.22
C ARG A 76 15.93 -65.50 -15.21
N GLY A 77 16.91 -66.28 -14.75
CA GLY A 77 17.75 -67.13 -15.61
C GLY A 77 18.73 -66.36 -16.50
N LEU A 78 19.03 -65.08 -16.21
CA LEU A 78 19.89 -64.24 -17.05
C LEU A 78 21.30 -64.83 -17.31
N PRO A 79 21.97 -65.49 -16.34
CA PRO A 79 23.25 -66.14 -16.59
C PRO A 79 23.15 -67.22 -17.68
N GLN A 80 22.14 -68.09 -17.57
CA GLN A 80 21.92 -69.19 -18.50
C GLN A 80 21.55 -68.68 -19.90
N TYR A 81 20.66 -67.68 -19.95
CA TYR A 81 20.31 -66.98 -21.19
C TYR A 81 21.54 -66.40 -21.90
N GLY A 82 22.49 -65.84 -21.14
CA GLY A 82 23.75 -65.32 -21.66
C GLY A 82 24.63 -66.40 -22.31
N LEU A 83 24.79 -67.55 -21.67
CA LEU A 83 25.53 -68.69 -22.23
C LEU A 83 24.86 -69.26 -23.48
N GLU A 84 23.54 -69.47 -23.43
CA GLU A 84 22.76 -70.00 -24.55
C GLU A 84 22.78 -69.07 -25.76
N THR A 85 22.66 -67.77 -25.52
CA THR A 85 22.76 -66.76 -26.57
C THR A 85 24.16 -66.78 -27.18
N ALA A 86 25.22 -66.72 -26.36
CA ALA A 86 26.59 -66.78 -26.85
C ALA A 86 26.86 -68.05 -27.68
N ARG A 87 26.33 -69.20 -27.27
CA ARG A 87 26.44 -70.47 -28.00
C ARG A 87 25.72 -70.43 -29.35
N ARG A 88 24.55 -69.80 -29.43
CA ARG A 88 23.73 -69.74 -30.65
C ARG A 88 24.23 -68.69 -31.65
N THR A 89 24.66 -67.53 -31.17
CA THR A 89 24.97 -66.35 -32.01
C THR A 89 26.46 -66.06 -32.10
N GLY A 90 27.31 -66.78 -31.35
CA GLY A 90 28.76 -66.58 -31.29
C GLY A 90 29.23 -65.48 -30.32
N LYS A 91 28.32 -64.69 -29.74
CA LYS A 91 28.63 -63.65 -28.73
C LYS A 91 27.38 -63.25 -27.95
N PHE A 92 27.53 -63.02 -26.65
CA PHE A 92 26.59 -62.28 -25.82
C PHE A 92 27.28 -61.06 -25.22
N GLU A 93 26.62 -59.90 -25.28
CA GLU A 93 27.16 -58.62 -24.81
C GLU A 93 26.04 -57.84 -24.10
N THR A 94 26.32 -57.33 -22.90
CA THR A 94 25.36 -56.54 -22.13
C THR A 94 26.07 -55.65 -21.13
N GLU A 95 25.43 -54.54 -20.79
CA GLU A 95 25.73 -53.79 -19.57
C GLU A 95 24.75 -54.17 -18.46
N GLY A 96 25.19 -54.10 -17.21
CA GLY A 96 24.31 -54.34 -16.08
C GLY A 96 25.04 -54.46 -14.75
N TRP A 97 24.28 -54.48 -13.66
CA TRP A 97 24.83 -54.67 -12.32
C TRP A 97 25.42 -56.07 -12.15
N ARG A 98 26.62 -56.14 -11.58
CA ARG A 98 27.22 -57.37 -11.07
C ARG A 98 27.58 -57.19 -9.62
N VAL A 99 27.55 -58.28 -8.88
CA VAL A 99 27.81 -58.30 -7.44
C VAL A 99 29.25 -58.77 -7.20
N ARG A 100 29.98 -58.06 -6.35
CA ARG A 100 31.31 -58.43 -5.86
C ARG A 100 31.19 -59.33 -4.62
N LYS A 101 32.29 -59.93 -4.18
CA LYS A 101 32.34 -60.81 -2.99
C LYS A 101 31.80 -60.15 -1.72
N ASP A 102 32.09 -58.86 -1.52
CA ASP A 102 31.65 -58.08 -0.37
C ASP A 102 30.17 -57.64 -0.43
N GLY A 103 29.46 -57.99 -1.51
CA GLY A 103 28.08 -57.58 -1.76
C GLY A 103 27.93 -56.22 -2.46
N SER A 104 29.04 -55.48 -2.66
CA SER A 104 29.01 -54.23 -3.41
C SER A 104 28.65 -54.48 -4.88
N ARG A 105 28.02 -53.48 -5.51
CA ARG A 105 27.60 -53.55 -6.91
C ARG A 105 28.61 -52.87 -7.81
N LEU A 106 28.76 -53.40 -9.02
CA LEU A 106 29.58 -52.83 -10.08
C LEU A 106 28.77 -52.76 -11.37
N TRP A 107 28.74 -51.61 -12.02
CA TRP A 107 28.12 -51.49 -13.34
C TRP A 107 29.10 -52.05 -14.36
N ALA A 108 28.76 -53.19 -14.95
CA ALA A 108 29.70 -53.98 -15.72
C ALA A 108 29.28 -54.06 -17.19
N HIS A 109 30.22 -53.79 -18.10
CA HIS A 109 30.11 -54.23 -19.49
C HIS A 109 30.65 -55.66 -19.60
N VAL A 110 29.80 -56.61 -19.99
CA VAL A 110 30.09 -58.04 -19.99
C VAL A 110 30.00 -58.60 -21.39
N VAL A 111 31.04 -59.33 -21.79
CA VAL A 111 31.07 -60.10 -23.04
C VAL A 111 31.29 -61.58 -22.72
N ILE A 112 30.51 -62.45 -23.34
CA ILE A 112 30.66 -63.91 -23.29
C ILE A 112 30.78 -64.43 -24.73
N GLN A 113 31.81 -65.22 -25.01
CA GLN A 113 32.04 -65.84 -26.32
C GLN A 113 32.31 -67.34 -26.16
N PRO A 114 31.73 -68.21 -27.00
CA PRO A 114 32.05 -69.63 -26.97
C PRO A 114 33.48 -69.89 -27.48
N ILE A 115 34.15 -70.86 -26.87
CA ILE A 115 35.46 -71.36 -27.27
C ILE A 115 35.24 -72.78 -27.79
N TYR A 116 35.73 -73.07 -28.99
CA TYR A 116 35.65 -74.40 -29.60
C TYR A 116 37.04 -75.04 -29.65
N GLY A 117 37.11 -76.35 -29.47
CA GLY A 117 38.33 -77.13 -29.65
C GLY A 117 38.64 -77.41 -31.13
N ASP A 118 39.78 -78.03 -31.39
CA ASP A 118 40.28 -78.27 -32.75
C ASP A 118 39.36 -79.18 -33.59
N ALA A 119 38.53 -80.02 -32.95
CA ALA A 119 37.57 -80.90 -33.62
C ALA A 119 36.14 -80.30 -33.70
N GLY A 120 35.97 -79.01 -33.33
CA GLY A 120 34.72 -78.26 -33.44
C GLY A 120 33.74 -78.46 -32.28
N GLU A 121 34.14 -79.18 -31.23
CA GLU A 121 33.41 -79.33 -29.98
C GLU A 121 33.44 -78.06 -29.13
N LEU A 122 32.35 -77.75 -28.43
CA LEU A 122 32.32 -76.61 -27.50
C LEU A 122 33.20 -76.93 -26.29
N PHE A 123 34.32 -76.22 -26.17
CA PHE A 123 35.27 -76.35 -25.07
C PHE A 123 34.81 -75.57 -23.82
N GLY A 124 34.16 -74.42 -24.02
CA GLY A 124 33.68 -73.56 -22.93
C GLY A 124 33.33 -72.16 -23.41
N PHE A 125 33.44 -71.17 -22.53
CA PHE A 125 33.21 -69.76 -22.86
C PHE A 125 34.29 -68.84 -22.29
N ALA A 126 34.79 -67.91 -23.09
CA ALA A 126 35.56 -66.77 -22.61
C ALA A 126 34.60 -65.71 -22.08
N LYS A 127 34.82 -65.25 -20.84
CA LYS A 127 34.06 -64.16 -20.25
C LYS A 127 34.98 -62.99 -19.90
N ILE A 128 34.65 -61.84 -20.47
CA ILE A 128 35.33 -60.57 -20.24
C ILE A 128 34.36 -59.64 -19.52
N THR A 129 34.80 -59.01 -18.44
CA THR A 129 34.02 -58.02 -17.70
C THR A 129 34.86 -56.77 -17.45
N ARG A 130 34.33 -55.61 -17.85
CA ARG A 130 34.92 -54.29 -17.57
C ARG A 130 34.04 -53.55 -16.57
N ASP A 131 34.67 -52.96 -15.55
CA ASP A 131 33.98 -52.05 -14.63
C ASP A 131 33.80 -50.68 -15.29
N CYS A 132 32.55 -50.20 -15.36
CA CYS A 132 32.15 -48.94 -15.95
C CYS A 132 31.48 -48.01 -14.93
N SER A 133 31.60 -48.30 -13.62
CA SER A 133 30.89 -47.58 -12.55
C SER A 133 31.28 -46.09 -12.50
N GLU A 134 32.57 -45.78 -12.45
CA GLU A 134 33.10 -44.41 -12.38
C GLU A 134 32.65 -43.54 -13.57
N LYS A 135 32.74 -44.08 -14.79
CA LYS A 135 32.31 -43.36 -16.00
C LYS A 135 30.82 -42.99 -15.96
N ARG A 136 29.98 -43.90 -15.44
CA ARG A 136 28.54 -43.67 -15.31
C ARG A 136 28.22 -42.61 -14.25
N GLU A 137 28.87 -42.67 -13.10
CA GLU A 137 28.69 -41.69 -12.02
C GLU A 137 29.05 -40.28 -12.47
N ILE A 138 30.18 -40.11 -13.18
CA ILE A 138 30.58 -38.82 -13.74
C ILE A 138 29.55 -38.30 -14.75
N SER A 139 29.03 -39.16 -15.63
CA SER A 139 28.02 -38.78 -16.62
C SER A 139 26.72 -38.31 -15.94
N LEU A 140 26.24 -39.04 -14.93
CA LEU A 140 25.03 -38.69 -14.20
C LEU A 140 25.19 -37.40 -13.39
N ALA A 141 26.34 -37.22 -12.74
CA ALA A 141 26.64 -35.98 -12.01
C ALA A 141 26.71 -34.76 -12.93
N LEU A 142 27.24 -34.93 -14.14
CA LEU A 142 27.27 -33.87 -15.15
C LEU A 142 25.85 -33.51 -15.62
N GLU A 143 25.02 -34.52 -15.93
CA GLU A 143 23.61 -34.31 -16.32
C GLU A 143 22.80 -33.59 -15.22
N GLU A 144 23.01 -33.96 -13.95
CA GLU A 144 22.36 -33.30 -12.81
C GLU A 144 22.83 -31.85 -12.66
N THR A 145 24.14 -31.61 -12.81
CA THR A 145 24.72 -30.26 -12.72
C THR A 145 24.18 -29.35 -13.83
N THR A 146 24.12 -29.84 -15.07
CA THR A 146 23.54 -29.11 -16.20
C THR A 146 22.06 -28.79 -15.95
N ARG A 147 21.26 -29.77 -15.52
CA ARG A 147 19.85 -29.56 -15.22
C ARG A 147 19.62 -28.53 -14.11
N ASN A 148 20.42 -28.57 -13.05
CA ASN A 148 20.31 -27.61 -11.95
C ASN A 148 20.66 -26.18 -12.41
N LEU A 149 21.62 -26.04 -13.33
CA LEU A 149 22.00 -24.75 -13.90
C LEU A 149 20.88 -24.19 -14.79
N ASP A 150 20.27 -25.02 -15.64
CA ASP A 150 19.13 -24.63 -16.49
C ASP A 150 17.94 -24.17 -15.63
N LEU A 151 17.58 -24.97 -14.61
CA LEU A 151 16.50 -24.61 -13.68
C LEU A 151 16.77 -23.30 -12.92
N ALA A 152 18.02 -23.05 -12.54
CA ALA A 152 18.38 -21.80 -11.89
C ALA A 152 18.24 -20.61 -12.85
N LEU A 153 18.71 -20.74 -14.10
CA LEU A 153 18.64 -19.68 -15.11
C LEU A 153 17.20 -19.36 -15.54
N ASP A 154 16.35 -20.38 -15.67
CA ASP A 154 14.95 -20.24 -16.10
C ASP A 154 14.05 -19.63 -15.02
N ASN A 155 14.35 -19.89 -13.74
CA ASN A 155 13.59 -19.32 -12.62
C ASN A 155 14.15 -17.98 -12.10
N MET A 156 15.20 -17.43 -12.72
CA MET A 156 15.69 -16.10 -12.39
C MET A 156 14.72 -15.02 -12.90
N ALA A 157 14.30 -14.12 -12.00
CA ALA A 157 13.49 -12.95 -12.36
C ALA A 157 14.23 -11.94 -13.26
N HIS A 158 15.57 -11.98 -13.22
CA HIS A 158 16.45 -11.15 -14.05
C HIS A 158 16.74 -11.81 -15.40
N GLY A 159 16.80 -11.00 -16.45
CA GLY A 159 17.36 -11.44 -17.72
C GLY A 159 18.88 -11.51 -17.61
N LEU A 160 19.49 -12.59 -18.08
CA LEU A 160 20.93 -12.80 -18.04
C LEU A 160 21.44 -13.15 -19.43
N CYS A 161 22.56 -12.54 -19.83
CA CYS A 161 23.32 -12.96 -21.01
C CYS A 161 24.83 -12.93 -20.74
N LEU A 162 25.55 -13.92 -21.28
CA LEU A 162 26.99 -14.07 -21.19
C LEU A 162 27.62 -13.93 -22.58
N PHE A 163 28.68 -13.14 -22.70
CA PHE A 163 29.47 -13.02 -23.91
C PHE A 163 30.92 -13.45 -23.69
N ASP A 164 31.52 -14.07 -24.71
CA ASP A 164 32.94 -14.39 -24.74
C ASP A 164 33.82 -13.14 -24.99
N HIS A 165 35.15 -13.30 -24.89
CA HIS A 165 36.13 -12.25 -25.18
C HIS A 165 36.07 -11.69 -26.62
N ARG A 166 35.36 -12.36 -27.55
CA ARG A 166 35.14 -11.92 -28.94
C ARG A 166 33.78 -11.25 -29.13
N GLY A 167 32.99 -11.11 -28.06
CA GLY A 167 31.65 -10.55 -28.07
C GLY A 167 30.61 -11.43 -28.76
N ARG A 168 30.73 -12.75 -28.61
CA ARG A 168 29.74 -13.74 -29.02
C ARG A 168 28.95 -14.23 -27.83
N LEU A 169 27.63 -14.31 -27.98
CA LEU A 169 26.71 -14.80 -26.97
C LEU A 169 27.01 -16.28 -26.68
N VAL A 170 27.25 -16.61 -25.43
CA VAL A 170 27.50 -17.98 -24.95
C VAL A 170 26.24 -18.53 -24.29
N VAL A 171 25.62 -17.74 -23.42
CA VAL A 171 24.40 -18.12 -22.68
C VAL A 171 23.44 -16.94 -22.65
N SER A 172 22.15 -17.20 -22.75
CA SER A 172 21.09 -16.28 -22.36
C SER A 172 19.91 -17.06 -21.81
N ASN A 173 19.27 -16.56 -20.75
CA ASN A 173 18.01 -17.12 -20.29
C ASN A 173 16.81 -16.52 -21.03
N ASP A 174 15.65 -17.15 -20.92
CA ASP A 174 14.41 -16.70 -21.57
C ASP A 174 13.96 -15.32 -21.09
N GLN A 175 14.18 -15.03 -19.81
CA GLN A 175 13.83 -13.75 -19.19
C GLN A 175 14.56 -12.57 -19.85
N PHE A 176 15.77 -12.77 -20.39
CA PHE A 176 16.49 -11.76 -21.15
C PHE A 176 15.77 -11.36 -22.44
N ALA A 177 15.27 -12.35 -23.20
CA ALA A 177 14.48 -12.09 -24.40
C ALA A 177 13.14 -11.43 -24.03
N HIS A 178 12.49 -11.90 -22.97
CA HIS A 178 11.20 -11.41 -22.50
C HIS A 178 11.25 -9.92 -22.09
N ILE A 179 12.21 -9.54 -21.24
CA ILE A 179 12.39 -8.13 -20.79
C ILE A 179 12.65 -7.21 -22.00
N LEU A 180 13.44 -7.65 -22.97
CA LEU A 180 13.72 -6.89 -24.20
C LEU A 180 12.59 -6.95 -25.24
N SER A 181 11.53 -7.73 -24.96
CA SER A 181 10.42 -8.03 -25.88
C SER A 181 10.89 -8.57 -27.23
N LEU A 182 11.94 -9.39 -27.23
CA LEU A 182 12.41 -10.07 -28.42
C LEU A 182 11.62 -11.37 -28.65
N PRO A 183 11.30 -11.74 -29.90
CA PRO A 183 10.71 -13.05 -30.20
C PRO A 183 11.61 -14.22 -29.74
N GLY A 184 11.04 -15.34 -29.31
CA GLY A 184 11.78 -16.47 -28.71
C GLY A 184 12.95 -17.00 -29.57
N ASP A 185 12.78 -17.11 -30.88
CA ASP A 185 13.81 -17.63 -31.79
C ASP A 185 14.86 -16.58 -32.21
N THR A 186 14.86 -15.41 -31.56
CA THR A 186 15.72 -14.30 -31.97
C THR A 186 17.15 -14.48 -31.50
N LEU A 187 17.36 -15.14 -30.36
CA LEU A 187 18.66 -15.32 -29.71
C LEU A 187 19.21 -16.72 -30.01
N PHE A 188 20.50 -16.82 -30.31
CA PHE A 188 21.18 -18.10 -30.53
C PHE A 188 22.65 -18.01 -30.14
N GLU A 189 23.23 -19.14 -29.75
CA GLU A 189 24.63 -19.25 -29.36
C GLU A 189 25.57 -18.81 -30.50
N GLY A 190 26.60 -18.04 -30.16
CA GLY A 190 27.56 -17.49 -31.12
C GLY A 190 27.13 -16.15 -31.74
N MET A 191 25.93 -15.64 -31.45
CA MET A 191 25.44 -14.34 -31.92
C MET A 191 26.37 -13.20 -31.48
N ARG A 192 26.78 -12.33 -32.40
CA ARG A 192 27.60 -11.15 -32.07
C ARG A 192 26.76 -10.08 -31.38
N LEU A 193 27.34 -9.41 -30.37
CA LEU A 193 26.71 -8.27 -29.68
C LEU A 193 26.16 -7.22 -30.65
N SER A 194 26.88 -6.88 -31.72
CA SER A 194 26.41 -5.92 -32.72
C SER A 194 25.13 -6.34 -33.43
N THR A 195 24.95 -7.64 -33.65
CA THR A 195 23.73 -8.19 -34.26
C THR A 195 22.57 -8.12 -33.29
N LEU A 196 22.81 -8.47 -32.02
CA LEU A 196 21.83 -8.34 -30.94
C LEU A 196 21.34 -6.90 -30.82
N LEU A 197 22.26 -5.94 -30.66
CA LEU A 197 21.92 -4.52 -30.55
C LEU A 197 21.16 -4.01 -31.77
N ARG A 198 21.52 -4.44 -32.98
CA ARG A 198 20.77 -4.05 -34.18
C ARG A 198 19.35 -4.59 -34.16
N ARG A 199 19.15 -5.88 -33.82
CA ARG A 199 17.82 -6.49 -33.72
C ARG A 199 16.96 -5.83 -32.64
N ILE A 200 17.58 -5.50 -31.51
CA ILE A 200 16.95 -4.69 -30.47
C ILE A 200 16.55 -3.33 -31.08
N GLY A 201 17.42 -2.62 -31.81
CA GLY A 201 17.06 -1.36 -32.47
C GLY A 201 15.89 -1.49 -33.45
N GLU A 202 15.94 -2.48 -34.34
CA GLU A 202 14.90 -2.74 -35.35
C GLU A 202 13.54 -3.05 -34.71
N HIS A 203 13.53 -3.89 -33.66
CA HIS A 203 12.29 -4.19 -32.92
C HIS A 203 11.74 -2.98 -32.13
N ALA A 204 12.56 -1.95 -31.91
CA ALA A 204 12.12 -0.68 -31.34
C ALA A 204 11.44 0.24 -32.35
N GLY A 205 11.30 -0.19 -33.62
CA GLY A 205 10.82 0.66 -34.70
C GLY A 205 11.88 1.61 -35.27
N MET A 206 13.16 1.43 -34.92
CA MET A 206 14.24 2.17 -35.57
C MET A 206 14.41 1.69 -37.01
N SER A 207 14.67 2.62 -37.94
CA SER A 207 15.13 2.24 -39.27
C SER A 207 16.47 1.49 -39.19
N GLN A 208 16.77 0.69 -40.20
CA GLN A 208 17.97 -0.13 -40.24
C GLN A 208 19.27 0.69 -40.07
N ALA A 209 19.30 1.91 -40.62
CA ALA A 209 20.43 2.83 -40.47
C ALA A 209 20.56 3.39 -39.04
N GLN A 210 19.43 3.74 -38.39
CA GLN A 210 19.40 4.20 -37.00
C GLN A 210 19.82 3.09 -36.04
N ALA A 211 19.30 1.87 -36.22
CA ALA A 211 19.67 0.71 -35.41
C ALA A 211 21.17 0.38 -35.52
N ALA A 212 21.75 0.49 -36.72
CA ALA A 212 23.19 0.29 -36.93
C ALA A 212 24.06 1.43 -36.34
N GLY A 213 23.56 2.67 -36.34
CA GLY A 213 24.19 3.80 -35.66
C GLY A 213 24.22 3.60 -34.14
N TRP A 214 23.05 3.33 -33.56
CA TRP A 214 22.89 3.06 -32.13
C TRP A 214 23.72 1.87 -31.65
N ALA A 215 23.71 0.77 -32.40
CA ALA A 215 24.52 -0.41 -32.07
C ALA A 215 26.03 -0.12 -32.04
N ARG A 216 26.52 0.79 -32.90
CA ARG A 216 27.93 1.23 -32.88
C ARG A 216 28.23 2.09 -31.66
N GLU A 217 27.33 2.99 -31.31
CA GLU A 217 27.47 3.88 -30.17
C GLU A 217 27.49 3.11 -28.85
N VAL A 218 26.50 2.23 -28.61
CA VAL A 218 26.44 1.39 -27.42
C VAL A 218 27.67 0.50 -27.31
N ARG A 219 28.14 -0.07 -28.43
CA ARG A 219 29.37 -0.86 -28.46
C ARG A 219 30.61 -0.03 -28.12
N ALA A 220 30.73 1.20 -28.64
CA ALA A 220 31.85 2.07 -28.35
C ALA A 220 31.90 2.45 -26.86
N GLN A 221 30.74 2.74 -26.25
CA GLN A 221 30.64 2.97 -24.81
C GLN A 221 31.03 1.73 -23.99
N HIS A 222 30.65 0.54 -24.47
CA HIS A 222 31.01 -0.73 -23.85
C HIS A 222 32.53 -0.97 -23.87
N VAL A 223 33.19 -0.72 -25.01
CA VAL A 223 34.65 -0.84 -25.16
C VAL A 223 35.39 0.17 -24.27
N GLN A 224 34.99 1.44 -24.27
CA GLN A 224 35.63 2.48 -23.46
C GLN A 224 35.57 2.17 -21.96
N ARG A 225 34.47 1.60 -21.46
CA ARG A 225 34.32 1.24 -20.04
C ARG A 225 35.26 0.10 -19.64
N PHE A 226 35.49 -0.85 -20.53
CA PHE A 226 36.43 -1.94 -20.30
C PHE A 226 37.90 -1.49 -20.38
N GLU A 227 38.22 -0.57 -21.29
CA GLU A 227 39.55 0.06 -21.34
C GLU A 227 39.83 0.91 -20.08
N ALA A 228 38.79 1.48 -19.46
CA ALA A 228 38.88 2.22 -18.19
C ALA A 228 38.97 1.32 -16.93
N ASN A 229 39.13 0.00 -17.08
CA ASN A 229 39.25 -0.97 -16.00
C ASN A 229 38.04 -1.01 -15.02
N GLN A 230 36.86 -0.58 -15.46
CA GLN A 230 35.64 -0.70 -14.67
C GLN A 230 35.17 -2.16 -14.66
N GLN A 231 35.35 -2.85 -13.53
CA GLN A 231 34.90 -4.24 -13.36
C GLN A 231 33.38 -4.40 -13.37
N GLN A 232 32.64 -3.33 -13.07
CA GLN A 232 31.19 -3.30 -13.09
C GLN A 232 30.69 -1.95 -13.62
N ALA A 233 29.67 -2.00 -14.47
CA ALA A 233 28.98 -0.82 -14.97
C ALA A 233 27.45 -1.00 -14.90
N THR A 234 26.75 0.02 -14.44
CA THR A 234 25.28 0.08 -14.40
C THR A 234 24.78 1.12 -15.39
N MET A 235 23.73 0.79 -16.13
CA MET A 235 23.07 1.69 -17.07
C MET A 235 21.56 1.55 -16.97
N GLU A 236 20.84 2.65 -16.90
CA GLU A 236 19.38 2.67 -17.05
C GLU A 236 19.02 2.99 -18.51
N VAL A 237 18.12 2.20 -19.09
CA VAL A 237 17.61 2.40 -20.44
C VAL A 237 16.09 2.51 -20.39
N ALA A 238 15.54 3.67 -20.75
CA ALA A 238 14.11 3.85 -20.93
C ALA A 238 13.70 3.46 -22.37
N ARG A 239 12.75 2.53 -22.53
CA ARG A 239 12.39 1.99 -23.84
C ARG A 239 10.99 1.35 -23.86
N LEU A 240 10.17 1.68 -24.86
CA LEU A 240 8.83 1.10 -25.07
C LEU A 240 7.93 1.17 -23.82
N GLY A 241 8.00 2.29 -23.08
CA GLY A 241 7.27 2.44 -21.81
C GLY A 241 7.90 1.69 -20.63
N ARG A 242 9.04 1.02 -20.83
CA ARG A 242 9.78 0.31 -19.78
C ARG A 242 11.03 1.07 -19.33
N SER A 243 11.45 0.86 -18.08
CA SER A 243 12.74 1.30 -17.54
C SER A 243 13.57 0.07 -17.19
N ILE A 244 14.64 -0.20 -17.95
CA ILE A 244 15.46 -1.39 -17.80
C ILE A 244 16.81 -1.02 -17.18
N SER A 245 17.16 -1.66 -16.06
CA SER A 245 18.51 -1.57 -15.49
C SER A 245 19.39 -2.64 -16.11
N VAL A 246 20.59 -2.27 -16.57
CA VAL A 246 21.58 -3.18 -17.17
C VAL A 246 22.85 -3.10 -16.34
N VAL A 247 23.21 -4.21 -15.68
CA VAL A 247 24.47 -4.35 -14.95
C VAL A 247 25.38 -5.27 -15.75
N THR A 248 26.55 -4.76 -16.13
CA THR A 248 27.57 -5.56 -16.83
C THR A 248 28.79 -5.76 -15.95
N ARG A 249 29.28 -6.99 -15.87
CA ARG A 249 30.48 -7.38 -15.12
C ARG A 249 31.47 -8.11 -16.04
N LEU A 250 32.72 -7.68 -16.00
CA LEU A 250 33.83 -8.34 -16.71
C LEU A 250 34.21 -9.65 -16.02
N LEU A 251 34.55 -10.64 -16.84
CA LEU A 251 35.12 -11.90 -16.41
C LEU A 251 36.64 -11.91 -16.62
N SER A 252 37.33 -12.78 -15.90
CA SER A 252 38.80 -12.88 -15.93
C SER A 252 39.36 -13.35 -17.27
N ASP A 253 38.55 -14.01 -18.10
CA ASP A 253 38.90 -14.49 -19.44
C ASP A 253 38.66 -13.44 -20.55
N GLY A 254 38.24 -12.23 -20.19
CA GLY A 254 37.90 -11.15 -21.11
C GLY A 254 36.47 -11.20 -21.64
N GLY A 255 35.67 -12.21 -21.28
CA GLY A 255 34.22 -12.19 -21.47
C GLY A 255 33.51 -11.25 -20.50
N TRP A 256 32.20 -11.14 -20.61
CA TRP A 256 31.39 -10.38 -19.67
C TRP A 256 29.99 -10.97 -19.52
N VAL A 257 29.42 -10.80 -18.33
CA VAL A 257 28.02 -11.12 -18.04
C VAL A 257 27.24 -9.82 -17.92
N SER A 258 26.06 -9.77 -18.54
CA SER A 258 25.12 -8.67 -18.36
C SER A 258 23.82 -9.22 -17.76
N THR A 259 23.38 -8.58 -16.68
CA THR A 259 22.10 -8.84 -16.04
C THR A 259 21.19 -7.64 -16.32
N ILE A 260 19.95 -7.90 -16.73
CA ILE A 260 18.93 -6.89 -16.98
C ILE A 260 17.73 -7.09 -16.06
N GLU A 261 17.18 -5.99 -15.56
CA GLU A 261 16.01 -5.95 -14.69
C GLU A 261 14.99 -4.95 -15.23
N ASP A 262 13.72 -5.34 -15.28
CA ASP A 262 12.63 -4.42 -15.59
C ASP A 262 12.23 -3.66 -14.32
N MET A 263 12.61 -2.39 -14.25
CA MET A 263 12.35 -1.47 -13.15
C MET A 263 11.14 -0.57 -13.41
N THR A 264 10.32 -0.87 -14.41
CA THR A 264 9.22 0.01 -14.85
C THR A 264 8.22 0.30 -13.76
N GLU A 265 7.68 -0.74 -13.11
CA GLU A 265 6.69 -0.57 -12.04
C GLU A 265 7.28 0.22 -10.87
N ARG A 266 8.54 -0.07 -10.52
CA ARG A 266 9.26 0.65 -9.47
C ARG A 266 9.40 2.13 -9.84
N ARG A 267 9.80 2.46 -11.07
CA ARG A 267 9.99 3.83 -11.52
C ARG A 267 8.65 4.58 -11.59
N ILE A 268 7.58 3.93 -12.04
CA ILE A 268 6.23 4.48 -12.03
C ILE A 268 5.78 4.75 -10.58
N ALA A 269 6.02 3.82 -9.66
CA ALA A 269 5.69 3.98 -8.26
C ALA A 269 6.50 5.12 -7.61
N GLU A 270 7.82 5.17 -7.84
CA GLU A 270 8.69 6.24 -7.35
C GLU A 270 8.29 7.62 -7.89
N ASN A 271 8.01 7.72 -9.19
CA ASN A 271 7.51 8.95 -9.80
C ASN A 271 6.15 9.34 -9.22
N ARG A 272 5.25 8.37 -8.99
CA ARG A 272 3.93 8.61 -8.39
C ARG A 272 4.04 9.05 -6.93
N ILE A 273 4.94 8.45 -6.15
CA ILE A 273 5.23 8.87 -4.77
C ILE A 273 5.77 10.29 -4.76
N THR A 274 6.73 10.60 -5.62
CA THR A 274 7.30 11.94 -5.76
C THR A 274 6.23 12.95 -6.14
N HIS A 275 5.37 12.59 -7.10
CA HIS A 275 4.25 13.42 -7.53
C HIS A 275 3.25 13.66 -6.39
N LEU A 276 2.82 12.61 -5.68
CA LEU A 276 1.91 12.71 -4.53
C LEU A 276 2.51 13.49 -3.34
N ALA A 277 3.83 13.47 -3.17
CA ALA A 277 4.49 14.27 -2.15
C ALA A 277 4.37 15.77 -2.44
N HIS A 278 4.26 16.16 -3.72
CA HIS A 278 4.27 17.56 -4.15
C HIS A 278 2.93 18.08 -4.70
N HIS A 279 1.99 17.21 -5.05
CA HIS A 279 0.72 17.55 -5.70
C HIS A 279 -0.49 17.02 -4.94
N ASP A 280 -1.62 17.71 -5.06
CA ASP A 280 -2.92 17.31 -4.53
C ASP A 280 -3.50 16.18 -5.39
N HIS A 281 -3.84 15.07 -4.75
CA HIS A 281 -4.33 13.85 -5.39
C HIS A 281 -5.63 14.02 -6.20
N LEU A 282 -6.46 15.02 -5.91
CA LEU A 282 -7.74 15.23 -6.60
C LEU A 282 -7.62 16.20 -7.77
N THR A 283 -6.88 17.30 -7.60
CA THR A 283 -6.83 18.41 -8.57
C THR A 283 -5.54 18.47 -9.38
N ASP A 284 -4.53 17.67 -9.03
CA ASP A 284 -3.18 17.66 -9.62
C ASP A 284 -2.38 18.97 -9.44
N LEU A 285 -2.95 19.96 -8.75
CA LEU A 285 -2.27 21.20 -8.37
C LEU A 285 -1.20 20.93 -7.32
N PRO A 286 -0.17 21.78 -7.19
CA PRO A 286 0.71 21.79 -6.02
C PRO A 286 -0.09 21.70 -4.71
N ASN A 287 0.34 20.80 -3.81
CA ASN A 287 -0.29 20.63 -2.51
C ASN A 287 0.19 21.67 -1.49
N ARG A 288 -0.37 21.62 -0.28
CA ARG A 288 0.00 22.49 0.83
C ARG A 288 1.50 22.50 1.13
N LEU A 289 2.18 21.35 1.06
CA LEU A 289 3.60 21.24 1.37
C LEU A 289 4.45 22.01 0.34
N SER A 290 4.23 21.74 -0.95
CA SER A 290 4.93 22.43 -2.05
C SER A 290 4.67 23.93 -2.04
N PHE A 291 3.43 24.33 -1.78
CA PHE A 291 3.06 25.73 -1.66
C PHE A 291 3.77 26.42 -0.49
N GLN A 292 3.80 25.80 0.68
CA GLN A 292 4.48 26.36 1.87
C GLN A 292 5.98 26.48 1.65
N GLN A 293 6.63 25.49 1.03
CA GLN A 293 8.05 25.56 0.67
C GLN A 293 8.32 26.76 -0.23
N ARG A 294 7.53 26.93 -1.29
CA ARG A 294 7.70 28.05 -2.22
C ARG A 294 7.40 29.41 -1.57
N LEU A 295 6.38 29.48 -0.72
CA LEU A 295 6.06 30.70 0.02
C LEU A 295 7.19 31.09 0.98
N SER A 296 7.81 30.14 1.68
CA SER A 296 8.96 30.39 2.54
C SER A 296 10.16 30.94 1.76
N GLU A 297 10.51 30.34 0.62
CA GLU A 297 11.58 30.84 -0.25
C GLU A 297 11.33 32.29 -0.70
N LEU A 298 10.09 32.60 -1.09
CA LEU A 298 9.70 33.95 -1.50
C LEU A 298 9.69 34.93 -0.33
N ALA A 299 9.22 34.52 0.85
CA ALA A 299 9.18 35.37 2.04
C ALA A 299 10.60 35.72 2.55
N GLU A 300 11.54 34.78 2.48
CA GLU A 300 12.94 35.01 2.85
C GLU A 300 13.66 35.95 1.86
N SER A 301 13.37 35.83 0.57
CA SER A 301 14.00 36.63 -0.49
C SER A 301 13.28 37.94 -0.82
N ALA A 302 12.10 38.18 -0.26
CA ALA A 302 11.27 39.34 -0.58
C ALA A 302 11.95 40.67 -0.24
N SER A 303 11.85 41.63 -1.14
CA SER A 303 12.37 42.98 -0.95
C SER A 303 11.46 44.01 -1.62
N SER A 304 11.77 45.29 -1.47
CA SER A 304 11.08 46.34 -2.22
C SER A 304 11.29 46.23 -3.73
N GLU A 305 12.37 45.56 -4.17
CA GLU A 305 12.69 45.34 -5.59
C GLU A 305 12.14 44.01 -6.12
N GLN A 306 11.87 43.04 -5.24
CA GLN A 306 11.30 41.73 -5.57
C GLN A 306 10.09 41.42 -4.66
N PRO A 307 9.00 42.19 -4.75
CA PRO A 307 7.77 41.88 -4.04
C PRO A 307 7.04 40.69 -4.66
N PHE A 308 6.15 40.07 -3.87
CA PHE A 308 5.16 39.12 -4.37
C PHE A 308 3.78 39.42 -3.79
N ALA A 309 2.73 38.90 -4.43
CA ALA A 309 1.39 38.85 -3.84
C ALA A 309 0.95 37.41 -3.59
N LEU A 310 0.31 37.21 -2.44
CA LEU A 310 -0.41 36.00 -2.11
C LEU A 310 -1.92 36.29 -2.21
N LEU A 311 -2.62 35.56 -3.06
CA LEU A 311 -4.08 35.53 -3.10
C LEU A 311 -4.52 34.22 -2.47
N PHE A 312 -5.34 34.29 -1.42
CA PHE A 312 -5.92 33.13 -0.74
C PHE A 312 -7.42 33.10 -0.99
N LEU A 313 -7.93 31.98 -1.50
CA LEU A 313 -9.26 31.84 -2.08
C LEU A 313 -10.02 30.74 -1.36
N ASP A 314 -11.32 30.95 -1.17
CA ASP A 314 -12.25 29.98 -0.62
C ASP A 314 -13.55 29.99 -1.41
N LEU A 315 -14.10 28.81 -1.70
CA LEU A 315 -15.32 28.67 -2.46
C LEU A 315 -16.55 28.92 -1.59
N ASP A 316 -17.32 29.93 -1.93
CA ASP A 316 -18.47 30.31 -1.15
C ASP A 316 -19.57 29.24 -1.21
N ARG A 317 -19.98 28.75 -0.03
CA ARG A 317 -21.05 27.75 0.14
C ARG A 317 -20.76 26.41 -0.52
N PHE A 318 -19.49 26.04 -0.74
CA PHE A 318 -19.13 24.71 -1.26
C PHE A 318 -19.68 23.58 -0.40
N LYS A 319 -19.68 23.75 0.93
CA LYS A 319 -20.33 22.81 1.85
C LYS A 319 -21.81 22.54 1.49
N SER A 320 -22.58 23.56 1.12
CA SER A 320 -23.97 23.38 0.71
C SER A 320 -24.10 22.55 -0.57
N VAL A 321 -23.12 22.60 -1.48
CA VAL A 321 -23.09 21.74 -2.66
C VAL A 321 -22.87 20.28 -2.25
N ASN A 322 -21.92 20.01 -1.37
CA ASN A 322 -21.70 18.66 -0.83
C ASN A 322 -22.92 18.12 -0.09
N ASP A 323 -23.52 18.95 0.76
CA ASP A 323 -24.69 18.57 1.56
C ASP A 323 -25.92 18.31 0.67
N THR A 324 -26.04 18.98 -0.48
CA THR A 324 -27.22 18.85 -1.38
C THR A 324 -27.04 17.80 -2.48
N LEU A 325 -25.84 17.70 -3.06
CA LEU A 325 -25.57 16.90 -4.28
C LEU A 325 -24.58 15.75 -4.04
N GLY A 326 -24.03 15.64 -2.83
CA GLY A 326 -23.09 14.59 -2.44
C GLY A 326 -21.63 14.89 -2.77
N HIS A 327 -20.72 14.25 -2.02
CA HIS A 327 -19.28 14.48 -2.12
C HIS A 327 -18.68 14.20 -3.51
N HIS A 328 -19.20 13.21 -4.25
CA HIS A 328 -18.74 12.94 -5.62
C HIS A 328 -18.95 14.14 -6.55
N VAL A 329 -20.09 14.83 -6.44
CA VAL A 329 -20.35 16.04 -7.24
C VAL A 329 -19.45 17.19 -6.79
N GLY A 330 -19.19 17.31 -5.49
CA GLY A 330 -18.22 18.26 -4.95
C GLY A 330 -16.80 18.02 -5.45
N ASP A 331 -16.36 16.77 -5.53
CA ASP A 331 -15.03 16.41 -6.04
C ASP A 331 -14.85 16.79 -7.52
N GLU A 332 -15.86 16.51 -8.35
CA GLU A 332 -15.86 16.95 -9.75
C GLU A 332 -15.92 18.48 -9.88
N LEU A 333 -16.67 19.16 -9.01
CA LEU A 333 -16.67 20.61 -8.94
C LEU A 333 -15.29 21.17 -8.59
N LEU A 334 -14.58 20.58 -7.62
CA LEU A 334 -13.22 21.00 -7.25
C LEU A 334 -12.22 20.83 -8.40
N LYS A 335 -12.33 19.75 -9.18
CA LYS A 335 -11.53 19.57 -10.41
C LYS A 335 -11.82 20.65 -11.44
N ALA A 336 -13.10 20.96 -11.67
CA ALA A 336 -13.50 22.01 -12.60
C ALA A 336 -13.05 23.41 -12.14
N VAL A 337 -13.14 23.69 -10.84
CA VAL A 337 -12.62 24.91 -10.21
C VAL A 337 -11.12 25.04 -10.43
N ALA A 338 -10.35 23.99 -10.17
CA ALA A 338 -8.91 23.97 -10.38
C ALA A 338 -8.54 24.30 -11.84
N GLN A 339 -9.26 23.72 -12.81
CA GLN A 339 -9.06 24.01 -14.23
C GLN A 339 -9.39 25.47 -14.59
N ARG A 340 -10.51 26.03 -14.10
CA ARG A 340 -10.86 27.44 -14.34
C ARG A 340 -9.85 28.40 -13.72
N LEU A 341 -9.41 28.13 -12.50
CA LEU A 341 -8.39 28.92 -11.82
C LEU A 341 -7.06 28.86 -12.58
N ALA A 342 -6.63 27.69 -13.05
CA ALA A 342 -5.41 27.55 -13.85
C ALA A 342 -5.46 28.42 -15.13
N GLY A 343 -6.61 28.45 -15.81
CA GLY A 343 -6.84 29.35 -16.95
C GLY A 343 -6.80 30.84 -16.59
N ALA A 344 -7.25 31.22 -15.39
CA ALA A 344 -7.25 32.60 -14.90
C ALA A 344 -5.86 33.11 -14.47
N VAL A 345 -5.04 32.23 -13.88
CA VAL A 345 -3.70 32.55 -13.33
C VAL A 345 -2.65 32.70 -14.44
N ARG A 346 -2.77 31.95 -15.54
CA ARG A 346 -1.81 31.97 -16.68
C ARG A 346 -0.36 31.75 -16.21
N SER A 347 0.63 32.25 -16.94
CA SER A 347 2.07 32.06 -16.66
C SER A 347 2.65 32.96 -15.55
N SER A 348 1.83 33.78 -14.89
CA SER A 348 2.29 34.82 -13.95
C SER A 348 2.16 34.45 -12.47
N GLY A 349 1.74 33.22 -12.16
CA GLY A 349 1.64 32.78 -10.78
C GLY A 349 1.59 31.27 -10.62
N GLN A 350 1.88 30.81 -9.40
CA GLN A 350 1.74 29.41 -9.01
C GLN A 350 0.40 29.23 -8.28
N LEU A 351 -0.48 28.43 -8.86
CA LEU A 351 -1.74 28.00 -8.25
C LEU A 351 -1.49 26.73 -7.40
N ALA A 352 -2.11 26.64 -6.25
CA ALA A 352 -2.07 25.48 -5.36
C ALA A 352 -3.44 25.24 -4.72
N ARG A 353 -3.70 24.00 -4.30
CA ARG A 353 -4.83 23.65 -3.44
C ARG A 353 -4.31 23.27 -2.06
N LEU A 354 -4.81 23.95 -1.03
CA LEU A 354 -4.29 23.77 0.33
C LEU A 354 -5.04 22.68 1.08
N SER A 355 -6.36 22.77 1.10
CA SER A 355 -7.26 21.80 1.73
C SER A 355 -8.69 22.05 1.25
N GLY A 356 -9.60 21.06 1.35
CA GLY A 356 -11.04 21.28 1.13
C GLY A 356 -11.38 22.12 -0.11
N ASP A 357 -12.00 23.27 0.13
CA ASP A 357 -12.39 24.33 -0.80
C ASP A 357 -11.41 25.53 -0.85
N GLU A 358 -10.23 25.40 -0.27
CA GLU A 358 -9.22 26.45 -0.17
C GLU A 358 -8.15 26.33 -1.26
N PHE A 359 -7.95 27.42 -2.00
CA PHE A 359 -6.94 27.54 -3.05
C PHE A 359 -6.03 28.74 -2.77
N ALA A 360 -4.80 28.70 -3.26
CA ALA A 360 -3.87 29.82 -3.10
C ALA A 360 -3.11 30.09 -4.39
N ILE A 361 -2.81 31.36 -4.64
CA ILE A 361 -2.04 31.81 -5.80
C ILE A 361 -0.88 32.67 -5.31
N LEU A 362 0.34 32.28 -5.68
CA LEU A 362 1.54 33.11 -5.55
C LEU A 362 1.78 33.85 -6.86
N GLN A 363 1.60 35.15 -6.88
CA GLN A 363 1.82 35.99 -8.06
C GLN A 363 3.25 36.53 -8.07
N VAL A 364 4.07 35.99 -8.98
CA VAL A 364 5.47 36.35 -9.18
C VAL A 364 5.78 36.35 -10.69
N PRO A 365 6.30 37.46 -11.27
CA PRO A 365 6.61 38.72 -10.61
C PRO A 365 5.35 39.53 -10.25
N PHE A 366 5.36 40.20 -9.09
CA PHE A 366 4.32 41.16 -8.72
C PHE A 366 4.62 42.53 -9.32
N ARG A 367 3.65 43.08 -10.07
CA ARG A 367 3.80 44.38 -10.74
C ARG A 367 3.19 45.52 -9.95
N SER A 368 1.95 45.34 -9.49
CA SER A 368 1.22 46.36 -8.74
C SER A 368 0.05 45.76 -7.97
N VAL A 369 -0.43 46.53 -7.00
CA VAL A 369 -1.62 46.18 -6.21
C VAL A 369 -2.85 46.00 -7.10
N ASN A 370 -3.00 46.84 -8.14
CA ASN A 370 -4.10 46.73 -9.10
C ASN A 370 -4.04 45.44 -9.90
N ASP A 371 -2.85 44.96 -10.28
CA ASP A 371 -2.67 43.70 -11.01
C ASP A 371 -3.12 42.49 -10.17
N ALA A 372 -2.81 42.49 -8.86
CA ALA A 372 -3.32 41.47 -7.94
C ALA A 372 -4.84 41.55 -7.76
N ALA A 373 -5.40 42.76 -7.66
CA ALA A 373 -6.84 42.97 -7.59
C ALA A 373 -7.57 42.51 -8.86
N GLU A 374 -7.02 42.80 -10.04
CA GLU A 374 -7.55 42.35 -11.34
C GLU A 374 -7.48 40.82 -11.48
N LEU A 375 -6.40 40.18 -11.01
CA LEU A 375 -6.32 38.72 -10.96
C LEU A 375 -7.38 38.13 -10.03
N ALA A 376 -7.56 38.70 -8.83
CA ALA A 376 -8.58 38.25 -7.88
C ALA A 376 -9.99 38.40 -8.45
N GLN A 377 -10.32 39.55 -9.03
CA GLN A 377 -11.62 39.79 -9.67
C GLN A 377 -11.85 38.80 -10.83
N ARG A 378 -10.85 38.57 -11.67
CA ARG A 378 -10.93 37.59 -12.76
C ARG A 378 -11.18 36.18 -12.25
N CYS A 379 -10.55 35.77 -11.15
CA CYS A 379 -10.84 34.48 -10.52
C CYS A 379 -12.29 34.41 -10.04
N ILE A 380 -12.78 35.45 -9.37
CA ILE A 380 -14.16 35.54 -8.87
C ILE A 380 -15.17 35.45 -10.01
N ASP A 381 -14.97 36.23 -11.08
CA ASP A 381 -15.88 36.26 -12.23
C ASP A 381 -15.93 34.89 -12.95
N ASN A 382 -14.78 34.24 -13.14
CA ASN A 382 -14.69 32.93 -13.78
C ASN A 382 -15.31 31.81 -12.93
N LEU A 383 -15.22 31.91 -11.60
CA LEU A 383 -15.83 30.95 -10.68
C LEU A 383 -17.33 31.21 -10.49
N SER A 384 -17.79 32.46 -10.63
CA SER A 384 -19.21 32.82 -10.56
C SER A 384 -20.02 32.29 -11.74
N ALA A 385 -19.38 31.99 -12.87
CA ALA A 385 -20.05 31.37 -14.01
C ALA A 385 -20.55 29.95 -13.64
N PRO A 386 -21.76 29.54 -14.07
CA PRO A 386 -22.28 28.20 -13.76
C PRO A 386 -21.36 27.06 -14.20
N PHE A 387 -21.28 26.00 -13.41
CA PHE A 387 -20.58 24.76 -13.73
C PHE A 387 -21.59 23.69 -14.15
N GLU A 388 -21.36 23.03 -15.28
CA GLU A 388 -22.10 21.84 -15.69
C GLU A 388 -21.39 20.59 -15.16
N ILE A 389 -21.92 20.00 -14.09
CA ILE A 389 -21.35 18.81 -13.46
C ILE A 389 -22.41 17.73 -13.36
N THR A 390 -22.22 16.60 -14.05
CA THR A 390 -23.08 15.41 -13.94
C THR A 390 -24.58 15.74 -14.11
N ASN A 391 -24.92 16.54 -15.13
CA ASN A 391 -26.26 17.06 -15.45
C ASN A 391 -26.86 18.06 -14.45
N ASN A 392 -26.07 18.61 -13.52
CA ASN A 392 -26.47 19.72 -12.65
C ASN A 392 -25.78 21.00 -13.10
N GLU A 393 -26.53 22.11 -13.06
CA GLU A 393 -25.97 23.45 -13.20
C GLU A 393 -25.72 24.02 -11.79
N ILE A 394 -24.45 24.24 -11.46
CA ILE A 394 -24.02 24.66 -10.11
C ILE A 394 -23.39 26.05 -10.19
N SER A 395 -23.95 27.01 -9.45
CA SER A 395 -23.35 28.34 -9.28
C SER A 395 -22.73 28.47 -7.89
N ILE A 396 -21.44 28.77 -7.84
CA ILE A 396 -20.70 29.05 -6.61
C ILE A 396 -20.03 30.42 -6.70
N GLY A 397 -19.81 31.07 -5.56
CA GLY A 397 -18.97 32.27 -5.48
C GLY A 397 -17.56 31.94 -5.03
N ALA A 398 -16.69 32.94 -5.02
CA ALA A 398 -15.40 32.83 -4.36
C ALA A 398 -15.09 34.09 -3.55
N SER A 399 -14.60 33.90 -2.33
CA SER A 399 -14.04 34.98 -1.52
C SER A 399 -12.51 34.95 -1.63
N VAL A 400 -11.88 36.12 -1.75
CA VAL A 400 -10.41 36.21 -1.95
C VAL A 400 -9.76 37.21 -0.98
N GLY A 401 -8.76 36.76 -0.23
CA GLY A 401 -7.86 37.59 0.57
C GLY A 401 -6.54 37.84 -0.14
N ILE A 402 -6.08 39.08 -0.24
CA ILE A 402 -4.85 39.45 -0.94
C ILE A 402 -3.84 40.03 0.03
N VAL A 403 -2.62 39.52 0.06
CA VAL A 403 -1.48 40.12 0.78
C VAL A 403 -0.39 40.47 -0.21
N VAL A 404 0.09 41.71 -0.14
CA VAL A 404 1.31 42.12 -0.83
C VAL A 404 2.46 42.11 0.16
N HIS A 405 3.54 41.42 -0.19
CA HIS A 405 4.71 41.26 0.65
C HIS A 405 5.96 41.77 -0.07
N ALA A 406 6.72 42.65 0.60
CA ALA A 406 7.84 43.39 0.02
C ALA A 406 9.00 43.62 1.01
N ARG A 407 9.07 42.84 2.10
CA ARG A 407 10.08 43.01 3.16
C ARG A 407 10.50 41.66 3.75
N ALA A 408 11.75 41.28 3.56
CA ALA A 408 12.35 40.11 4.21
C ALA A 408 12.23 40.16 5.75
N GLY A 409 12.28 38.98 6.36
CA GLY A 409 12.26 38.81 7.83
C GLY A 409 10.87 38.57 8.43
N ILE A 410 9.83 38.42 7.60
CA ILE A 410 8.52 37.91 8.02
C ILE A 410 8.41 36.46 7.54
N ASP A 411 8.06 35.54 8.44
CA ASP A 411 7.91 34.13 8.11
C ASP A 411 6.68 33.87 7.23
N ALA A 412 6.71 32.79 6.46
CA ALA A 412 5.62 32.36 5.59
C ALA A 412 4.28 32.17 6.34
N GLY A 413 4.32 31.72 7.60
CA GLY A 413 3.14 31.54 8.44
C GLY A 413 2.43 32.86 8.71
N THR A 414 3.18 33.91 9.05
CA THR A 414 2.63 35.26 9.22
C THR A 414 2.05 35.81 7.90
N VAL A 415 2.70 35.57 6.75
CA VAL A 415 2.16 36.00 5.44
C VAL A 415 0.84 35.31 5.14
N LEU A 416 0.76 33.99 5.37
CA LEU A 416 -0.46 33.21 5.19
C LEU A 416 -1.59 33.66 6.13
N GLN A 417 -1.27 33.90 7.41
CA GLN A 417 -2.21 34.41 8.40
C GLN A 417 -2.83 35.74 7.98
N ARG A 418 -2.04 36.66 7.41
CA ARG A 418 -2.54 37.94 6.90
C ARG A 418 -3.49 37.76 5.71
N ALA A 419 -3.23 36.77 4.86
CA ALA A 419 -4.08 36.47 3.71
C ALA A 419 -5.41 35.89 4.16
N ASP A 420 -5.39 35.03 5.18
CA ASP A 420 -6.60 34.52 5.83
C ASP A 420 -7.45 35.62 6.47
N LEU A 421 -6.83 36.59 7.17
CA LEU A 421 -7.55 37.74 7.72
C LEU A 421 -8.25 38.58 6.63
N ALA A 422 -7.58 38.80 5.50
CA ALA A 422 -8.16 39.49 4.37
C ALA A 422 -9.30 38.66 3.72
N LEU A 423 -9.12 37.34 3.60
CA LEU A 423 -10.14 36.43 3.08
C LEU A 423 -11.39 36.44 3.95
N TYR A 424 -11.22 36.40 5.27
CA TYR A 424 -12.31 36.53 6.22
C TYR A 424 -13.05 37.87 6.09
N ALA A 425 -12.30 38.98 5.90
CA ALA A 425 -12.89 40.29 5.64
C ALA A 425 -13.72 40.30 4.33
N ALA A 426 -13.28 39.58 3.29
CA ALA A 426 -14.04 39.41 2.06
C ALA A 426 -15.35 38.62 2.28
N LYS A 427 -15.28 37.51 3.02
CA LYS A 427 -16.47 36.72 3.39
C LYS A 427 -17.51 37.57 4.14
N ARG A 428 -17.06 38.46 5.03
CA ARG A 428 -17.93 39.39 5.78
C ARG A 428 -18.49 40.54 4.94
N ALA A 429 -17.79 40.96 3.89
CA ALA A 429 -18.23 42.03 3.00
C ALA A 429 -19.35 41.63 2.03
N GLY A 430 -19.91 40.42 2.17
CA GLY A 430 -20.98 39.90 1.33
C GLY A 430 -20.60 38.67 0.53
N ARG A 431 -19.37 38.14 0.69
CA ARG A 431 -18.80 37.07 -0.14
C ARG A 431 -18.67 37.50 -1.61
N ASN A 432 -18.22 36.60 -2.48
CA ASN A 432 -18.05 36.85 -3.92
C ASN A 432 -17.28 38.16 -4.25
N CYS A 433 -16.25 38.45 -3.46
CA CYS A 433 -15.45 39.66 -3.57
C CYS A 433 -14.03 39.41 -3.06
N PHE A 434 -13.14 40.38 -3.29
CA PHE A 434 -11.81 40.35 -2.72
C PHE A 434 -11.58 41.47 -1.71
N ARG A 435 -10.62 41.26 -0.81
CA ARG A 435 -10.10 42.27 0.10
C ARG A 435 -8.58 42.21 0.15
N LEU A 436 -7.96 43.39 0.15
CA LEU A 436 -6.54 43.51 0.41
C LEU A 436 -6.29 43.61 1.91
N TYR A 437 -5.24 42.93 2.35
CA TYR A 437 -4.76 43.04 3.70
C TYR A 437 -4.22 44.45 3.96
N GLU A 438 -4.81 45.12 4.95
CA GLU A 438 -4.35 46.44 5.43
C GLU A 438 -3.75 46.29 6.83
N SER A 439 -2.78 47.14 7.18
CA SER A 439 -2.10 47.13 8.49
C SER A 439 -3.04 47.23 9.70
N GLY A 440 -4.28 47.69 9.50
CA GLY A 440 -5.36 47.71 10.50
C GLY A 440 -6.19 46.41 10.62
N MET A 441 -6.09 45.50 9.64
CA MET A 441 -6.69 44.14 9.70
C MET A 441 -5.95 43.23 10.68
N ASN A 442 -4.74 43.61 11.06
CA ASN A 442 -3.84 42.90 11.97
C ASN A 442 -4.31 42.87 13.44
N ASN A 443 -5.57 43.17 13.71
CA ASN A 443 -6.09 43.23 15.06
C ASN A 443 -7.26 42.25 15.28
N PRO A 444 -6.99 40.92 15.29
CA PRO A 444 -7.92 39.92 15.81
C PRO A 444 -8.43 40.29 17.20
N ILE A 445 -7.61 41.00 17.99
CA ILE A 445 -7.98 41.52 19.31
C ILE A 445 -9.06 42.60 19.19
N ARG A 446 -9.00 43.55 18.25
CA ARG A 446 -10.09 44.52 18.05
C ARG A 446 -11.39 43.85 17.58
N LEU A 447 -11.32 42.92 16.63
CA LEU A 447 -12.54 42.26 16.16
C LEU A 447 -13.18 41.38 17.25
N ARG A 448 -12.35 40.71 18.06
CA ARG A 448 -12.80 39.97 19.24
C ARG A 448 -13.29 40.89 20.36
N ASN A 449 -12.65 42.04 20.59
CA ASN A 449 -13.09 43.04 21.57
C ASN A 449 -14.41 43.69 21.14
N GLU A 450 -14.57 44.03 19.87
CA GLU A 450 -15.84 44.55 19.33
C GLU A 450 -16.94 43.49 19.45
N LEU A 451 -16.64 42.22 19.14
CA LEU A 451 -17.62 41.15 19.29
C LEU A 451 -17.93 40.85 20.76
N GLU A 452 -16.96 40.98 21.67
CA GLU A 452 -17.16 40.90 23.12
C GLU A 452 -18.11 42.00 23.60
N ASP A 453 -17.84 43.25 23.23
CA ASP A 453 -18.68 44.41 23.56
C ASP A 453 -20.09 44.25 22.98
N ASP A 454 -20.19 43.84 21.72
CA ASP A 454 -21.46 43.57 21.04
C ASP A 454 -22.22 42.42 21.73
N LEU A 455 -21.55 41.35 22.19
CA LEU A 455 -22.18 40.22 22.87
C LEU A 455 -22.67 40.58 24.28
N ARG A 456 -21.88 41.37 25.04
CA ARG A 456 -22.33 41.93 26.32
C ARG A 456 -23.55 42.83 26.16
N ASN A 457 -23.58 43.63 25.09
CA ASN A 457 -24.75 44.44 24.75
C ASN A 457 -25.94 43.57 24.33
N ALA A 458 -25.71 42.50 23.56
CA ALA A 458 -26.74 41.58 23.09
C ALA A 458 -27.50 40.90 24.24
N LEU A 459 -26.80 40.54 25.31
CA LEU A 459 -27.38 39.99 26.55
C LEU A 459 -28.39 40.96 27.21
N ARG A 460 -28.20 42.27 27.06
CA ARG A 460 -29.06 43.31 27.64
C ARG A 460 -30.14 43.81 26.67
N ALA A 461 -29.91 43.69 25.37
CA ALA A 461 -30.70 44.35 24.33
C ALA A 461 -31.65 43.43 23.53
N ASN A 462 -32.00 42.25 24.07
CA ASN A 462 -32.89 41.26 23.41
C ASN A 462 -32.46 40.88 21.98
N GLN A 463 -31.16 40.76 21.74
CA GLN A 463 -30.61 40.39 20.42
C GLN A 463 -30.33 38.90 20.29
N LEU A 464 -30.34 38.18 21.41
CA LEU A 464 -30.20 36.74 21.47
C LEU A 464 -31.58 36.08 21.45
N GLU A 465 -31.67 34.95 20.76
CA GLU A 465 -32.89 34.14 20.71
C GLU A 465 -32.53 32.65 20.78
N LEU A 466 -33.49 31.82 21.20
CA LEU A 466 -33.36 30.37 21.19
C LEU A 466 -34.20 29.79 20.06
N HIS A 467 -33.56 28.94 19.27
CA HIS A 467 -34.25 28.01 18.40
C HIS A 467 -34.25 26.63 19.07
N TYR A 468 -35.25 25.83 18.76
CA TYR A 468 -35.44 24.51 19.32
C TYR A 468 -35.47 23.49 18.19
N GLN A 469 -34.76 22.38 18.35
CA GLN A 469 -34.81 21.26 17.43
C GLN A 469 -35.44 20.05 18.12
N PRO A 470 -36.53 19.48 17.57
CA PRO A 470 -37.13 18.25 18.09
C PRO A 470 -36.17 17.06 18.04
N ILE A 471 -36.21 16.28 19.11
CA ILE A 471 -35.64 14.95 19.24
C ILE A 471 -36.82 14.00 19.33
N VAL A 472 -36.87 13.00 18.46
CA VAL A 472 -38.00 12.06 18.34
C VAL A 472 -37.61 10.67 18.78
N GLU A 473 -38.55 9.95 19.38
CA GLU A 473 -38.39 8.53 19.65
C GLU A 473 -38.35 7.76 18.32
N ALA A 474 -37.36 6.88 18.16
CA ALA A 474 -37.03 6.30 16.85
C ALA A 474 -38.21 5.53 16.23
N HIS A 475 -38.94 4.76 17.04
CA HIS A 475 -39.97 3.81 16.61
C HIS A 475 -41.31 4.51 16.31
N SER A 476 -41.83 5.27 17.27
CA SER A 476 -43.11 5.97 17.19
C SER A 476 -43.03 7.27 16.40
N GLY A 477 -41.85 7.90 16.33
CA GLY A 477 -41.65 9.22 15.73
C GLY A 477 -42.21 10.37 16.56
N ILE A 478 -42.66 10.11 17.78
CA ILE A 478 -43.20 11.12 18.70
C ILE A 478 -42.04 11.95 19.26
N THR A 479 -42.25 13.27 19.37
CA THR A 479 -41.26 14.18 19.98
C THR A 479 -41.13 13.90 21.48
N THR A 480 -39.93 13.56 21.94
CA THR A 480 -39.64 13.27 23.35
C THR A 480 -38.79 14.34 24.03
N ALA A 481 -38.03 15.11 23.25
CA ALA A 481 -37.23 16.20 23.75
C ALA A 481 -37.04 17.29 22.69
N CYS A 482 -36.54 18.45 23.10
CA CYS A 482 -36.12 19.51 22.21
C CYS A 482 -34.78 20.08 22.68
N GLU A 483 -33.82 20.18 21.76
CA GLU A 483 -32.52 20.80 22.03
C GLU A 483 -32.60 22.32 21.81
N ALA A 484 -32.17 23.08 22.81
CA ALA A 484 -32.07 24.54 22.73
C ALA A 484 -30.77 24.97 22.06
N LEU A 485 -30.92 25.72 20.98
CA LEU A 485 -29.84 26.16 20.11
C LEU A 485 -29.81 27.68 20.05
N LEU A 486 -28.79 28.29 20.64
CA LEU A 486 -28.62 29.73 20.69
C LEU A 486 -28.48 30.33 19.29
N ARG A 487 -29.09 31.49 19.07
CA ARG A 487 -28.96 32.30 17.85
C ARG A 487 -28.76 33.75 18.24
N TRP A 488 -27.99 34.46 17.42
CA TRP A 488 -27.75 35.89 17.63
C TRP A 488 -28.19 36.67 16.41
N ARG A 489 -29.21 37.53 16.57
CA ARG A 489 -29.63 38.51 15.57
C ARG A 489 -28.86 39.80 15.78
N HIS A 490 -27.68 39.88 15.17
CA HIS A 490 -26.83 41.05 15.32
C HIS A 490 -27.36 42.22 14.46
N PRO A 491 -27.53 43.43 15.02
CA PRO A 491 -28.16 44.57 14.32
C PRO A 491 -27.41 45.00 13.05
N LYS A 492 -26.07 44.99 13.08
CA LYS A 492 -25.22 45.32 11.92
C LYS A 492 -24.83 44.11 11.05
N ARG A 493 -24.70 42.91 11.62
CA ARG A 493 -24.12 41.73 10.95
C ARG A 493 -25.17 40.72 10.47
N GLY A 494 -26.44 40.92 10.82
CA GLY A 494 -27.51 39.97 10.52
C GLY A 494 -27.46 38.73 11.42
N PRO A 495 -28.07 37.61 11.00
CA PRO A 495 -28.06 36.37 11.79
C PRO A 495 -26.64 35.80 11.86
N MET A 496 -26.14 35.63 13.08
CA MET A 496 -24.82 35.09 13.36
C MET A 496 -24.88 33.65 13.84
N SER A 497 -23.91 32.85 13.40
CA SER A 497 -23.79 31.44 13.79
C SER A 497 -23.12 31.30 15.15
N PRO A 498 -23.56 30.39 16.04
CA PRO A 498 -22.85 30.06 17.29
C PRO A 498 -21.37 29.75 17.09
N ALA A 499 -21.01 29.10 15.98
CA ALA A 499 -19.61 28.80 15.65
C ALA A 499 -18.72 30.05 15.49
N GLU A 500 -19.32 31.23 15.27
CA GLU A 500 -18.59 32.49 15.08
C GLU A 500 -18.38 33.26 16.39
N PHE A 501 -19.29 33.14 17.37
CA PHE A 501 -19.26 33.96 18.59
C PHE A 501 -19.07 33.18 19.90
N ILE A 502 -19.40 31.88 19.96
CA ILE A 502 -19.15 31.05 21.15
C ILE A 502 -17.65 30.96 21.47
N PRO A 503 -16.73 30.76 20.52
CA PRO A 503 -15.29 30.75 20.83
C PRO A 503 -14.81 32.08 21.46
N VAL A 504 -15.40 33.20 21.03
CA VAL A 504 -15.09 34.52 21.62
C VAL A 504 -15.68 34.64 23.03
N ALA A 505 -16.89 34.15 23.25
CA ALA A 505 -17.50 34.12 24.58
C ALA A 505 -16.70 33.26 25.57
N GLU A 506 -16.15 32.13 25.12
CA GLU A 506 -15.27 31.25 25.90
C GLU A 506 -13.93 31.93 26.24
N GLU A 507 -13.21 32.43 25.24
CA GLU A 507 -11.92 33.12 25.44
C GLU A 507 -12.03 34.34 26.36
N ARG A 508 -13.20 35.01 26.37
CA ARG A 508 -13.45 36.24 27.15
C ARG A 508 -14.20 36.00 28.46
N GLY A 509 -14.46 34.74 28.81
CA GLY A 509 -15.12 34.39 30.08
C GLY A 509 -16.58 34.86 30.18
N LEU A 510 -17.27 35.03 29.05
CA LEU A 510 -18.69 35.41 29.01
C LEU A 510 -19.65 34.22 29.11
N MET A 511 -19.14 32.99 29.04
CA MET A 511 -19.96 31.79 29.06
C MET A 511 -20.83 31.62 30.31
N PRO A 512 -20.40 31.96 31.55
CA PRO A 512 -21.28 31.88 32.71
C PRO A 512 -22.53 32.77 32.58
N GLU A 513 -22.36 34.02 32.14
CA GLU A 513 -23.48 34.97 31.94
C GLU A 513 -24.40 34.54 30.79
N LEU A 514 -23.81 34.16 29.66
CA LEU A 514 -24.55 33.70 28.48
C LEU A 514 -25.31 32.41 28.78
N GLY A 515 -24.67 31.48 29.48
CA GLY A 515 -25.24 30.22 29.92
C GLY A 515 -26.43 30.38 30.85
N ALA A 516 -26.32 31.27 31.84
CA ALA A 516 -27.42 31.58 32.74
C ALA A 516 -28.63 32.13 31.98
N TRP A 517 -28.41 33.05 31.03
CA TRP A 517 -29.47 33.57 30.17
C TRP A 517 -30.14 32.48 29.33
N VAL A 518 -29.34 31.58 28.72
CA VAL A 518 -29.85 30.44 27.94
C VAL A 518 -30.69 29.52 28.82
N LEU A 519 -30.18 29.09 29.97
CA LEU A 519 -30.89 28.19 30.90
C LEU A 519 -32.21 28.80 31.36
N GLU A 520 -32.22 30.06 31.77
CA GLU A 520 -33.45 30.72 32.20
C GLU A 520 -34.50 30.79 31.08
N LYS A 521 -34.09 31.24 29.88
CA LYS A 521 -35.00 31.37 28.75
C LYS A 521 -35.50 30.00 28.29
N ALA A 522 -34.62 29.02 28.19
CA ALA A 522 -34.96 27.66 27.80
C ALA A 522 -35.92 27.00 28.78
N CYS A 523 -35.65 27.08 30.08
CA CYS A 523 -36.53 26.51 31.11
C CYS A 523 -37.92 27.17 31.10
N ARG A 524 -37.99 28.50 30.94
CA ARG A 524 -39.28 29.22 30.82
C ARG A 524 -40.08 28.76 29.60
N ASP A 525 -39.42 28.59 28.46
CA ASP A 525 -40.08 28.13 27.25
C ASP A 525 -40.55 26.67 27.40
N ALA A 526 -39.72 25.81 27.99
CA ALA A 526 -40.02 24.40 28.20
C ALA A 526 -41.14 24.13 29.23
N ALA A 527 -41.32 25.03 30.20
CA ALA A 527 -42.41 24.94 31.17
C ALA A 527 -43.80 24.99 30.51
N LEU A 528 -43.90 25.59 29.31
CA LEU A 528 -45.13 25.66 28.53
C LEU A 528 -45.37 24.43 27.65
N TRP A 529 -44.37 23.55 27.49
CA TRP A 529 -44.50 22.35 26.67
C TRP A 529 -45.21 21.22 27.43
N PRO A 530 -45.81 20.24 26.70
CA PRO A 530 -46.33 19.01 27.30
C PRO A 530 -45.34 18.34 28.26
N ALA A 531 -45.86 17.76 29.35
CA ALA A 531 -45.05 17.23 30.44
C ALA A 531 -44.06 16.11 30.03
N HIS A 532 -44.33 15.40 28.93
CA HIS A 532 -43.47 14.33 28.43
C HIS A 532 -42.27 14.84 27.62
N ILE A 533 -42.24 16.11 27.22
CA ILE A 533 -41.19 16.68 26.39
C ILE A 533 -40.08 17.24 27.28
N ARG A 534 -38.87 16.74 27.11
CA ARG A 534 -37.67 17.22 27.81
C ARG A 534 -37.03 18.39 27.08
N LEU A 535 -36.29 19.20 27.82
CA LEU A 535 -35.45 20.28 27.33
C LEU A 535 -34.00 19.83 27.43
N SER A 536 -33.26 19.93 26.33
CA SER A 536 -31.83 19.71 26.32
C SER A 536 -31.07 21.03 26.10
N VAL A 537 -30.00 21.27 26.87
CA VAL A 537 -29.19 22.50 26.80
C VAL A 537 -27.71 22.16 26.81
N ASN A 538 -26.98 22.65 25.81
CA ASN A 538 -25.52 22.56 25.72
C ASN A 538 -24.83 23.37 26.82
N VAL A 539 -23.83 22.77 27.48
CA VAL A 539 -23.04 23.38 28.55
C VAL A 539 -21.56 23.30 28.19
N SER A 540 -20.90 24.44 28.13
CA SER A 540 -19.46 24.49 27.85
C SER A 540 -18.60 24.12 29.08
N PRO A 541 -17.34 23.70 28.89
CA PRO A 541 -16.44 23.38 30.01
C PRO A 541 -16.30 24.56 31.00
N ALA A 542 -16.20 25.78 30.48
CA ALA A 542 -16.05 27.00 31.28
C ALA A 542 -17.26 27.29 32.17
N GLN A 543 -18.47 26.90 31.75
CA GLN A 543 -19.67 27.00 32.58
C GLN A 543 -19.68 25.95 33.68
N LEU A 544 -19.34 24.70 33.33
CA LEU A 544 -19.44 23.57 34.25
C LEU A 544 -18.50 23.76 35.45
N ILE A 545 -17.29 24.27 35.24
CA ILE A 545 -16.31 24.49 36.31
C ILE A 545 -16.55 25.78 37.13
N HIS A 546 -17.54 26.59 36.73
CA HIS A 546 -17.87 27.82 37.45
C HIS A 546 -18.49 27.49 38.81
N ALA A 547 -18.03 28.14 39.88
CA ALA A 547 -18.38 27.80 41.26
C ALA A 547 -19.90 27.78 41.54
N ASP A 548 -20.65 28.68 40.91
CA ASP A 548 -22.09 28.85 41.13
C ASP A 548 -22.98 28.12 40.10
N PHE A 549 -22.44 27.25 39.24
CA PHE A 549 -23.21 26.66 38.15
C PHE A 549 -24.43 25.86 38.63
N THR A 550 -24.29 25.04 39.67
CA THR A 550 -25.41 24.27 40.26
C THR A 550 -26.50 25.18 40.84
N LEU A 551 -26.11 26.31 41.43
CA LEU A 551 -27.05 27.32 41.93
C LEU A 551 -27.79 28.02 40.78
N ILE A 552 -27.10 28.39 39.71
CA ILE A 552 -27.70 28.97 38.50
C ILE A 552 -28.75 28.01 37.91
N LEU A 553 -28.40 26.72 37.81
CA LEU A 553 -29.29 25.68 37.31
C LEU A 553 -30.54 25.52 38.19
N ALA A 554 -30.37 25.45 39.51
CA ALA A 554 -31.47 25.34 40.47
C ALA A 554 -32.41 26.55 40.41
N ASN A 555 -31.85 27.76 40.27
CA ASN A 555 -32.63 28.99 40.13
C ASN A 555 -33.42 29.02 38.82
N ALA A 556 -32.82 28.62 37.70
CA ALA A 556 -33.51 28.56 36.41
C ALA A 556 -34.72 27.60 36.45
N LEU A 557 -34.55 26.42 37.04
CA LEU A 557 -35.63 25.44 37.24
C LEU A 557 -36.74 25.99 38.15
N THR A 558 -36.37 26.59 39.28
CA THR A 558 -37.31 27.14 40.27
C THR A 558 -38.12 28.30 39.69
N ASN A 559 -37.45 29.25 39.02
CA ASN A 559 -38.09 30.43 38.43
C ASN A 559 -39.04 30.08 37.28
N ALA A 560 -38.72 29.03 36.52
CA ALA A 560 -39.58 28.53 35.45
C ALA A 560 -40.67 27.55 35.94
N ALA A 561 -40.61 27.11 37.20
CA ALA A 561 -41.38 26.00 37.74
C ALA A 561 -41.26 24.71 36.88
N LEU A 562 -40.09 24.48 36.28
CA LEU A 562 -39.82 23.29 35.46
C LEU A 562 -39.37 22.13 36.37
N PRO A 563 -40.03 20.96 36.33
CA PRO A 563 -39.54 19.78 37.05
C PRO A 563 -38.12 19.41 36.60
N ALA A 564 -37.21 19.17 37.54
CA ALA A 564 -35.79 18.95 37.25
C ALA A 564 -35.53 17.82 36.25
N HIS A 565 -36.30 16.73 36.31
CA HIS A 565 -36.20 15.58 35.39
C HIS A 565 -36.54 15.90 33.93
N ARG A 566 -37.15 17.07 33.66
CA ARG A 566 -37.40 17.55 32.30
C ARG A 566 -36.22 18.28 31.69
N LEU A 567 -35.22 18.68 32.48
CA LEU A 567 -34.00 19.30 31.98
C LEU A 567 -32.90 18.25 31.82
N GLU A 568 -32.21 18.30 30.69
CA GLU A 568 -31.01 17.53 30.40
C GLU A 568 -29.90 18.51 30.00
N VAL A 569 -28.72 18.37 30.60
CA VAL A 569 -27.53 19.15 30.22
C VAL A 569 -26.63 18.31 29.32
N GLU A 570 -26.23 18.86 28.20
CA GLU A 570 -25.34 18.24 27.23
C GLU A 570 -23.91 18.73 27.45
N ILE A 571 -22.98 17.79 27.58
CA ILE A 571 -21.55 18.09 27.73
C ILE A 571 -20.74 17.29 26.73
N THR A 572 -19.74 17.93 26.12
CA THR A 572 -18.83 17.24 25.19
C THR A 572 -17.83 16.37 25.94
N GLU A 573 -17.27 15.39 25.23
CA GLU A 573 -16.25 14.48 25.75
C GLU A 573 -15.02 15.21 26.32
N SER A 574 -14.57 16.29 25.67
CA SER A 574 -13.38 17.06 26.07
C SER A 574 -13.49 17.67 27.47
N VAL A 575 -14.70 18.04 27.90
CA VAL A 575 -14.98 18.59 29.24
C VAL A 575 -14.50 17.65 30.34
N LEU A 576 -14.58 16.34 30.09
CA LEU A 576 -14.28 15.31 31.07
C LEU A 576 -12.78 14.95 31.12
N LEU A 577 -12.05 15.17 30.02
CA LEU A 577 -10.61 14.90 29.94
C LEU A 577 -9.79 16.01 30.60
N GLU A 578 -10.26 17.26 30.57
CA GLU A 578 -9.50 18.42 31.06
C GLU A 578 -9.60 18.64 32.59
N SER A 579 -10.50 17.94 33.29
CA SER A 579 -10.90 18.30 34.66
C SER A 579 -10.84 17.13 35.64
N SER A 580 -9.66 16.84 36.20
CA SER A 580 -9.49 15.80 37.22
C SER A 580 -10.13 16.19 38.57
N GLY A 581 -11.39 15.78 38.76
CA GLY A 581 -12.12 15.74 40.04
C GLY A 581 -13.31 16.71 40.19
N THR A 582 -13.15 17.97 39.76
CA THR A 582 -14.18 19.01 39.98
C THR A 582 -15.44 18.78 39.14
N SER A 583 -15.29 18.48 37.84
CA SER A 583 -16.43 18.25 36.94
C SER A 583 -17.27 17.06 37.37
N SER A 584 -16.65 15.95 37.78
CA SER A 584 -17.38 14.77 38.28
C SER A 584 -18.21 15.08 39.53
N ARG A 585 -17.70 15.90 40.46
CA ARG A 585 -18.48 16.34 41.64
C ARG A 585 -19.70 17.15 41.22
N ILE A 586 -19.51 18.12 40.32
CA ILE A 586 -20.60 19.00 39.84
C ILE A 586 -21.66 18.20 39.08
N LEU A 587 -21.25 17.24 38.23
CA LEU A 587 -22.18 16.37 37.53
C LEU A 587 -22.98 15.47 38.50
N ASN A 588 -22.35 14.97 39.56
CA ASN A 588 -23.07 14.24 40.61
C ASN A 588 -24.09 15.13 41.35
N GLU A 589 -23.75 16.39 41.62
CA GLU A 589 -24.68 17.37 42.21
C GLU A 589 -25.87 17.66 41.28
N ILE A 590 -25.60 17.81 39.98
CA ILE A 590 -26.64 18.00 38.95
C ILE A 590 -27.60 16.81 38.92
N ARG A 591 -27.08 15.58 38.96
CA ARG A 591 -27.90 14.37 39.03
C ARG A 591 -28.67 14.25 40.34
N ALA A 592 -28.08 14.64 41.46
CA ALA A 592 -28.77 14.65 42.75
C ALA A 592 -29.96 15.62 42.79
N MET A 593 -29.92 16.70 42.00
CA MET A 593 -31.07 17.58 41.77
C MET A 593 -32.17 16.95 40.89
N GLY A 594 -31.88 15.84 40.22
CA GLY A 594 -32.80 15.14 39.32
C GLY A 594 -32.69 15.57 37.85
N VAL A 595 -31.69 16.38 37.50
CA VAL A 595 -31.44 16.82 36.11
C VAL A 595 -30.71 15.71 35.33
N GLY A 596 -31.03 15.54 34.05
CA GLY A 596 -30.35 14.61 33.14
C GLY A 596 -28.96 15.12 32.73
N VAL A 597 -28.03 14.22 32.44
CA VAL A 597 -26.70 14.56 31.91
C VAL A 597 -26.46 13.71 30.67
N ALA A 598 -26.41 14.34 29.51
CA ALA A 598 -26.11 13.70 28.24
C ALA A 598 -24.65 13.93 27.84
N MET A 599 -24.00 12.89 27.34
CA MET A 599 -22.71 13.01 26.68
C MET A 599 -22.93 13.34 25.20
N ASP A 600 -22.44 14.49 24.77
CA ASP A 600 -22.52 14.99 23.40
C ASP A 600 -21.25 14.65 22.60
N ASP A 601 -21.38 14.61 21.27
CA ASP A 601 -20.28 14.39 20.32
C ASP A 601 -19.50 13.06 20.51
N PHE A 602 -20.18 11.99 20.98
CA PHE A 602 -19.52 10.73 21.33
C PHE A 602 -18.88 10.04 20.10
N GLY A 603 -17.60 9.69 20.23
CA GLY A 603 -16.81 9.00 19.20
C GLY A 603 -15.87 9.89 18.37
N LYS A 604 -15.93 11.22 18.51
CA LYS A 604 -14.96 12.15 17.88
C LYS A 604 -13.61 12.20 18.61
N GLY A 605 -13.57 11.92 19.91
CA GLY A 605 -12.39 12.05 20.77
C GLY A 605 -11.78 10.71 21.23
N TYR A 606 -10.83 10.80 22.16
CA TYR A 606 -10.20 9.64 22.80
C TYR A 606 -11.06 9.11 23.95
N SER A 607 -12.10 8.35 23.62
CA SER A 607 -13.04 7.87 24.63
C SER A 607 -12.39 6.83 25.53
N SER A 608 -12.01 7.23 26.74
CA SER A 608 -11.64 6.27 27.79
C SER A 608 -12.92 5.66 28.34
N LEU A 609 -13.19 4.39 28.05
CA LEU A 609 -14.33 3.62 28.59
C LEU A 609 -14.51 3.75 30.11
N GLY A 610 -13.43 4.02 30.85
CA GLY A 610 -13.46 4.31 32.29
C GLY A 610 -14.22 5.60 32.67
N LEU A 611 -14.42 6.55 31.76
CA LEU A 611 -15.19 7.77 32.01
C LEU A 611 -16.70 7.53 31.98
N LEU A 612 -17.19 6.65 31.08
CA LEU A 612 -18.60 6.24 31.07
C LEU A 612 -19.02 5.52 32.36
N GLN A 613 -18.06 4.93 33.08
CA GLN A 613 -18.30 4.29 34.37
C GLN A 613 -18.28 5.25 35.56
N SER A 614 -17.55 6.36 35.47
CA SER A 614 -17.31 7.25 36.61
C SER A 614 -18.29 8.42 36.73
N VAL A 615 -19.03 8.71 35.65
CA VAL A 615 -20.02 9.78 35.61
C VAL A 615 -21.41 9.20 35.33
N PRO A 616 -22.44 9.60 36.11
CA PRO A 616 -23.82 9.11 36.00
C PRO A 616 -24.58 9.71 34.80
N PHE A 617 -24.15 9.42 33.57
CA PHE A 617 -24.85 9.83 32.35
C PHE A 617 -26.26 9.24 32.27
N THR A 618 -27.18 10.00 31.67
CA THR A 618 -28.54 9.54 31.32
C THR A 618 -28.69 9.21 29.85
N ARG A 619 -27.77 9.69 29.02
CA ARG A 619 -27.88 9.59 27.56
C ARG A 619 -26.52 9.76 26.91
N VAL A 620 -26.35 9.12 25.76
CA VAL A 620 -25.22 9.33 24.86
C VAL A 620 -25.76 9.80 23.51
N LYS A 621 -25.19 10.88 22.97
CA LYS A 621 -25.50 11.38 21.63
C LYS A 621 -24.38 10.99 20.66
N ILE A 622 -24.73 10.27 19.60
CA ILE A 622 -23.81 9.89 18.53
C ILE A 622 -23.68 11.07 17.58
N ASP A 623 -22.43 11.49 17.34
CA ASP A 623 -22.14 12.59 16.44
C ASP A 623 -22.64 12.34 15.00
N ARG A 624 -23.15 13.41 14.38
CA ARG A 624 -23.62 13.45 12.99
C ARG A 624 -22.59 12.96 11.97
N GLY A 625 -21.29 13.07 12.22
CA GLY A 625 -20.24 12.62 11.32
C GLY A 625 -20.30 11.12 11.04
N PHE A 626 -20.68 10.32 12.03
CA PHE A 626 -20.89 8.88 11.85
C PHE A 626 -22.20 8.60 11.12
N VAL A 627 -23.27 9.31 11.46
CA VAL A 627 -24.60 9.15 10.84
C VAL A 627 -24.57 9.50 9.35
N ASN A 628 -23.84 10.55 8.97
CA ASN A 628 -23.66 10.94 7.57
C ASN A 628 -22.98 9.86 6.71
N GLY A 629 -22.17 8.98 7.33
CA GLY A 629 -21.52 7.88 6.63
C GLY A 629 -22.39 6.63 6.42
N LEU A 630 -23.56 6.55 7.06
CA LEU A 630 -24.48 5.41 6.89
C LEU A 630 -24.96 5.30 5.44
N GLY A 631 -24.85 4.11 4.86
CA GLY A 631 -25.18 3.81 3.46
C GLY A 631 -24.00 3.88 2.48
N ASN A 632 -22.99 4.73 2.76
CA ASN A 632 -21.84 4.94 1.86
C ASN A 632 -20.50 4.45 2.44
N ASN A 633 -20.39 4.31 3.76
CA ASN A 633 -19.15 3.92 4.44
C ASN A 633 -19.39 2.76 5.42
N PRO A 634 -18.91 1.53 5.11
CA PRO A 634 -19.08 0.39 6.01
C PRO A 634 -18.38 0.57 7.37
N LYS A 635 -17.37 1.44 7.47
CA LYS A 635 -16.72 1.75 8.77
C LYS A 635 -17.63 2.55 9.69
N SER A 636 -18.42 3.48 9.16
CA SER A 636 -19.35 4.28 9.97
C SER A 636 -20.44 3.41 10.59
N ALA A 637 -20.96 2.44 9.83
CA ALA A 637 -21.92 1.45 10.34
C ALA A 637 -21.30 0.59 11.46
N ALA A 638 -20.07 0.10 11.28
CA ALA A 638 -19.37 -0.69 12.29
C ALA A 638 -19.12 0.09 13.60
N ILE A 639 -18.81 1.39 13.51
CA ILE A 639 -18.62 2.25 14.69
C ILE A 639 -19.93 2.47 15.43
N ILE A 640 -21.01 2.81 14.71
CA ILE A 640 -22.35 2.99 15.31
C ILE A 640 -22.81 1.69 15.99
N HIS A 641 -22.59 0.54 15.35
CA HIS A 641 -22.89 -0.76 15.93
C HIS A 641 -22.12 -1.00 17.25
N ALA A 642 -20.81 -0.73 17.26
CA ALA A 642 -19.97 -0.89 18.45
C ALA A 642 -20.39 0.05 19.60
N ILE A 643 -20.69 1.32 19.29
CA ILE A 643 -21.19 2.29 20.27
C ILE A 643 -22.54 1.82 20.84
N THR A 644 -23.42 1.33 19.98
CA THR A 644 -24.76 0.92 20.39
C THR A 644 -24.73 -0.30 21.31
N GLU A 645 -23.90 -1.29 21.01
CA GLU A 645 -23.69 -2.45 21.87
C GLU A 645 -23.06 -2.08 23.22
N LEU A 646 -22.12 -1.13 23.24
CA LEU A 646 -21.53 -0.62 24.47
C LEU A 646 -22.57 0.05 25.37
N CYS A 647 -23.30 1.02 24.82
CA CYS A 647 -24.33 1.77 25.56
C CYS A 647 -25.45 0.84 26.04
N ARG A 648 -25.84 -0.16 25.24
CA ARG A 648 -26.79 -1.20 25.63
C ARG A 648 -26.30 -2.01 26.83
N SER A 649 -25.02 -2.37 26.86
CA SER A 649 -24.41 -3.09 27.98
C SER A 649 -24.34 -2.26 29.27
N LEU A 650 -24.42 -0.94 29.15
CA LEU A 650 -24.41 0.02 30.26
C LEU A 650 -25.79 0.57 30.62
N ASP A 651 -26.86 0.08 29.97
CA ASP A 651 -28.24 0.59 30.12
C ASP A 651 -28.36 2.11 29.87
N LEU A 652 -27.60 2.61 28.90
CA LEU A 652 -27.57 4.03 28.51
C LEU A 652 -28.36 4.25 27.20
N PRO A 653 -29.46 5.01 27.23
CA PRO A 653 -30.19 5.42 26.03
C PRO A 653 -29.32 6.22 25.06
N ILE A 654 -29.58 6.04 23.77
CA ILE A 654 -28.79 6.63 22.69
C ILE A 654 -29.66 7.56 21.85
N THR A 655 -29.13 8.74 21.55
CA THR A 655 -29.66 9.66 20.54
C THR A 655 -28.71 9.72 19.35
N ALA A 656 -29.20 9.52 18.14
CA ALA A 656 -28.39 9.70 16.94
C ALA A 656 -28.67 11.06 16.29
N GLU A 657 -27.63 11.86 16.07
CA GLU A 657 -27.75 13.20 15.51
C GLU A 657 -27.49 13.24 14.01
N GLY A 658 -28.00 14.29 13.34
CA GLY A 658 -27.75 14.51 11.92
C GLY A 658 -28.50 13.54 11.00
N VAL A 659 -29.66 13.03 11.42
CA VAL A 659 -30.50 12.22 10.53
C VAL A 659 -31.14 13.11 9.47
N GLU A 660 -30.78 12.88 8.21
CA GLU A 660 -31.24 13.67 7.05
C GLU A 660 -32.02 12.84 6.04
N THR A 661 -31.82 11.52 6.00
CA THR A 661 -32.46 10.63 5.03
C THR A 661 -33.28 9.51 5.67
N ARG A 662 -34.23 8.96 4.90
CA ARG A 662 -35.03 7.79 5.31
C ARG A 662 -34.15 6.55 5.54
N ASP A 663 -33.11 6.38 4.74
CA ASP A 663 -32.21 5.23 4.83
C ASP A 663 -31.35 5.29 6.10
N GLN A 664 -30.86 6.49 6.47
CA GLN A 664 -30.19 6.70 7.76
C GLN A 664 -31.12 6.38 8.93
N ARG A 665 -32.37 6.86 8.89
CA ARG A 665 -33.38 6.54 9.91
C ARG A 665 -33.60 5.02 10.03
N GLN A 666 -33.72 4.32 8.90
CA GLN A 666 -33.93 2.88 8.91
C GLN A 666 -32.73 2.13 9.48
N ALA A 667 -31.51 2.49 9.06
CA ALA A 667 -30.29 1.88 9.60
C ALA A 667 -30.17 2.08 11.12
N LEU A 668 -30.47 3.28 11.62
CA LEU A 668 -30.43 3.59 13.06
C LEU A 668 -31.53 2.87 13.85
N LEU A 669 -32.69 2.62 13.23
CA LEU A 669 -33.74 1.76 13.78
C LEU A 669 -33.30 0.30 13.89
N ASP A 670 -32.63 -0.21 12.85
CA ASP A 670 -32.12 -1.58 12.83
C ASP A 670 -31.02 -1.78 13.89
N GLU A 671 -30.20 -0.75 14.13
CA GLU A 671 -29.23 -0.67 15.23
C GLU A 671 -29.89 -0.39 16.60
N ARG A 672 -31.22 -0.26 16.67
CA ARG A 672 -32.00 -0.03 17.90
C ARG A 672 -31.63 1.25 18.65
N CYS A 673 -31.31 2.32 17.93
CA CYS A 673 -31.22 3.66 18.53
C CYS A 673 -32.56 4.04 19.17
N HIS A 674 -32.51 4.74 20.31
CA HIS A 674 -33.70 5.07 21.09
C HIS A 674 -34.35 6.36 20.57
N GLU A 675 -33.53 7.37 20.30
CA GLU A 675 -33.97 8.68 19.84
C GLU A 675 -33.16 9.14 18.62
N LEU A 676 -33.79 9.95 17.79
CA LEU A 676 -33.22 10.46 16.55
C LEU A 676 -33.42 11.98 16.48
N GLN A 677 -32.40 12.67 15.97
CA GLN A 677 -32.44 14.11 15.76
C GLN A 677 -31.83 14.45 14.40
N GLY A 678 -32.46 15.38 13.67
CA GLY A 678 -31.89 15.86 12.41
C GLY A 678 -32.91 16.53 11.50
N PHE A 679 -32.43 17.02 10.36
CA PHE A 679 -33.24 17.78 9.41
C PHE A 679 -34.30 16.94 8.70
N PHE A 680 -34.20 15.62 8.74
CA PHE A 680 -35.25 14.71 8.29
C PHE A 680 -36.58 14.97 9.04
N PHE A 681 -36.50 15.33 10.33
CA PHE A 681 -37.67 15.59 11.16
C PHE A 681 -38.03 17.08 11.16
N ALA A 682 -37.08 17.92 11.58
CA ALA A 682 -37.27 19.37 11.63
C ALA A 682 -35.93 20.11 11.69
N LYS A 683 -35.91 21.31 11.11
CA LYS A 683 -34.82 22.28 11.30
C LYS A 683 -35.03 23.06 12.61
N PRO A 684 -33.96 23.53 13.27
CA PRO A 684 -34.07 24.39 14.45
C PRO A 684 -34.93 25.62 14.19
N ALA A 685 -35.99 25.80 14.98
CA ALA A 685 -36.96 26.86 14.78
C ALA A 685 -37.34 27.57 16.09
N PRO A 686 -37.85 28.81 16.05
CA PRO A 686 -38.37 29.49 17.23
C PRO A 686 -39.52 28.70 17.88
N VAL A 687 -39.74 28.89 19.19
CA VAL A 687 -40.77 28.16 19.96
C VAL A 687 -42.17 28.17 19.32
N ILE A 688 -42.56 29.28 18.70
CA ILE A 688 -43.88 29.43 18.03
C ILE A 688 -44.02 28.46 16.85
N ALA A 689 -42.95 28.22 16.11
CA ALA A 689 -42.95 27.30 14.97
C ALA A 689 -42.87 25.83 15.42
N LEU A 690 -42.58 25.58 16.71
CA LEU A 690 -42.41 24.25 17.28
C LEU A 690 -43.74 23.60 17.68
N GLU A 691 -44.81 24.37 17.90
CA GLU A 691 -46.11 23.88 18.39
C GLU A 691 -46.65 22.69 17.59
N ARG A 692 -46.46 22.68 16.26
CA ARG A 692 -46.89 21.58 15.38
C ARG A 692 -46.17 20.26 15.67
N TYR A 693 -44.95 20.29 16.23
CA TYR A 693 -44.16 19.11 16.56
C TYR A 693 -44.33 18.66 18.01
N LEU A 694 -44.72 19.58 18.91
CA LEU A 694 -44.99 19.28 20.32
C LEU A 694 -46.32 18.54 20.55
N HIS A 695 -47.23 18.62 19.57
CA HIS A 695 -48.58 18.03 19.64
C HIS A 695 -48.88 17.01 18.54
N ALA A 696 -47.87 16.63 17.75
CA ALA A 696 -47.95 15.57 16.74
C ALA A 696 -47.66 14.22 17.40
#